data_AF-A0A8S9C1A4-F1
#
_entry.id   AF-A0A8S9C1A4-F1
#
_cell.length_a   1.000
_cell.length_b   1.000
_cell.length_c   1.000
_cell.angle_alpha   90.00
_cell.angle_beta   90.00
_cell.angle_gamma   90.00
#
_symmetry.space_group_name_H-M   'P 1'
#
loop_
_entity.id
_entity.type
_entity.pdbx_description
1 polymer ?
#
loop_
_entity_poly.entity_id
_entity_poly.type
_entity_poly.pdbx_seq_one_letter_code
_entity_poly.pdbx_strand_id
1 'polypeptide(L)'
;MPVVIDLLSSSPEERVAPKTKATAKLPAKALSYEATRPLSNTWTWAGLSSDSIEALLVSNAPTTKPSTALTDKKSTNSTKKSASLAHQDDFHVLSDDPFESSPPAKRRRLSSSPQARPSKTTVPKATGYKRSISNIESSTRIAGSRVTAAPILKRTAKTNTIFEDDIVFTSSPDYVAEAARKRKGKKRESWESDEDDELPPLSGIRNHNGNKPNTYTIEDEDSDGYGSALAQRSKKGSTASKLSTGNGFLDHEFSSDIELPSRPAEDPPKTSKGSSQSALEKYNKEKAKEKAAKERAEKAKEKTATKEAEKKQKQLEKEEKARKKEQDAEIAKANMRRTDKKISIKEMIVDLPSCLNSRVTDQIRTFLGSKDAEHTEFESTLPVVKWRRNTDREYNEEMDRWDAVPRTIKPENFVMCVLLAKDFVELVTGGEGQDLNAHVLKLKTKFESCKIIYLIEGFMAWMRKNRNTKDKQFKEAVRSYLPQEEPTASQRRKKKDAEYVDEDLVEDALLNLQVVHDTLIHHTNAPNETAEWVVNFTEQISLRPEKLQNLSLDTTFCMESGQVKTGENPTDTYVKMLQEMTRITQPVAWGIVAEYPTVQKLVKGLEENGPSALAECRKSANGNGSFTDQKVGKAISRRVYKVFTDRDPASTDIGLQHGRQLASKIRSQIVVYEAMFKQTSKLDWAAVRDIAQQYSETILKLTPELHTEIAGIAEGAGLDLLDIVALNARSEIALGSFSDGCTSVAWKTKNEGVILSQNWDWTARVKKNLALMSIEQPGKPKIWMVTEAGIVGKIGFNSASVGTCLNAIRAKPSDATKLPIHIVLRLFLQSTSTKSAISKFEALGGVASACHILLADKSGPISLELSPLGNSHIFPNEKGIVCHSNHFIENKCIKEPFWLTGSTIRLDRARKLTDELAEGVKPVTAELLRRHVFSDTFNAPQAICCQEDPIRPIETRSSTLFNIIMRFEEGKVPSAEVVWGKPGSGEEGPVLRMPW
;
A
#
# COMPACT_ATOMS: atom_id res chain seq x y z
N MET A 1 16.63 -9.77 13.61
CA MET A 1 16.00 -9.10 12.46
C MET A 1 15.30 -7.83 12.95
N PRO A 2 15.26 -6.75 12.16
CA PRO A 2 14.32 -5.65 12.37
C PRO A 2 12.89 -6.13 12.17
N VAL A 3 11.90 -5.28 12.48
CA VAL A 3 10.56 -5.43 11.90
C VAL A 3 10.58 -4.74 10.53
N VAL A 4 10.02 -5.41 9.52
CA VAL A 4 9.72 -4.83 8.21
C VAL A 4 8.27 -4.39 8.25
N ILE A 5 7.98 -3.16 7.82
CA ILE A 5 6.63 -2.62 7.68
C ILE A 5 6.45 -1.96 6.31
N ASP A 6 5.28 -2.16 5.74
CA ASP A 6 4.79 -1.44 4.57
C ASP A 6 3.69 -0.48 5.05
N LEU A 7 3.79 0.79 4.64
CA LEU A 7 2.82 1.85 4.97
C LEU A 7 2.20 2.37 3.68
N LEU A 8 0.88 2.23 3.58
CA LEU A 8 0.11 2.49 2.36
C LEU A 8 -0.93 3.60 2.60
N SER A 9 -1.19 4.39 1.57
CA SER A 9 -2.14 5.50 1.61
C SER A 9 -3.61 5.10 1.67
N SER A 10 -3.93 3.86 1.31
CA SER A 10 -5.22 3.20 1.52
C SER A 10 -4.98 1.90 2.28
N SER A 11 -6.04 1.29 2.83
CA SER A 11 -5.95 0.17 3.77
C SER A 11 -6.33 -1.16 3.11
N PRO A 12 -5.38 -2.03 2.71
CA PRO A 12 -5.69 -3.43 2.50
C PRO A 12 -5.98 -4.08 3.85
N GLU A 13 -7.09 -4.82 3.94
CA GLU A 13 -7.40 -5.63 5.12
C GLU A 13 -6.36 -6.73 5.36
N GLU A 14 -6.31 -7.27 6.59
CA GLU A 14 -5.21 -8.09 7.11
C GLU A 14 -4.88 -9.35 6.26
N ARG A 15 -3.98 -9.19 5.27
CA ARG A 15 -3.31 -10.33 4.62
C ARG A 15 -2.33 -10.99 5.60
N VAL A 16 -2.82 -11.97 6.34
CA VAL A 16 -2.02 -12.84 7.23
C VAL A 16 -0.89 -13.50 6.42
N ALA A 17 0.35 -13.08 6.69
CA ALA A 17 1.51 -13.55 5.93
C ALA A 17 1.88 -15.02 6.25
N PRO A 18 1.99 -15.90 5.25
CA PRO A 18 2.52 -17.25 5.44
C PRO A 18 4.02 -17.21 5.76
N LYS A 19 4.46 -18.02 6.73
CA LYS A 19 5.87 -18.05 7.18
C LYS A 19 6.74 -18.83 6.20
N THR A 20 7.78 -18.18 5.65
CA THR A 20 8.78 -18.83 4.80
C THR A 20 9.78 -19.68 5.60
N LYS A 21 10.31 -20.75 4.99
CA LYS A 21 11.44 -21.53 5.50
C LYS A 21 12.40 -22.00 4.40
N ALA A 22 13.65 -21.55 4.52
CA ALA A 22 14.90 -22.24 4.21
C ALA A 22 15.01 -23.16 2.95
N THR A 23 15.44 -22.55 1.84
CA THR A 23 16.65 -22.91 1.05
C THR A 23 17.04 -24.38 0.78
N ALA A 24 17.25 -24.68 -0.50
CA ALA A 24 18.27 -25.62 -1.00
C ALA A 24 19.19 -24.92 -2.03
N LYS A 25 20.36 -25.50 -2.37
CA LYS A 25 21.38 -24.94 -3.28
C LYS A 25 21.67 -25.87 -4.47
N LEU A 26 22.44 -25.34 -5.44
CA LEU A 26 23.18 -26.00 -6.54
C LEU A 26 22.40 -26.21 -7.85
N PRO A 27 23.08 -26.30 -9.01
CA PRO A 27 24.35 -25.67 -9.39
C PRO A 27 24.25 -24.88 -10.74
N ALA A 28 25.31 -24.15 -11.09
CA ALA A 28 25.38 -23.47 -12.40
C ALA A 28 25.74 -24.43 -13.54
N LYS A 29 25.16 -24.20 -14.73
CA LYS A 29 25.71 -24.62 -16.03
C LYS A 29 25.60 -23.45 -17.01
N ALA A 30 26.64 -23.27 -17.82
CA ALA A 30 26.69 -22.25 -18.85
C ALA A 30 26.04 -22.75 -20.15
N LEU A 31 25.39 -21.85 -20.87
CA LEU A 31 25.15 -21.94 -22.31
C LEU A 31 25.44 -20.58 -22.93
N SER A 32 26.34 -20.57 -23.91
CA SER A 32 26.68 -19.41 -24.72
C SER A 32 25.69 -19.25 -25.87
N TYR A 33 25.33 -18.01 -26.20
CA TYR A 33 24.88 -17.66 -27.56
C TYR A 33 25.51 -16.34 -28.00
N GLU A 34 25.76 -16.24 -29.30
CA GLU A 34 26.65 -15.23 -29.90
C GLU A 34 25.95 -13.91 -30.21
N ALA A 35 26.76 -12.87 -30.44
CA ALA A 35 26.29 -11.53 -30.74
C ALA A 35 25.99 -11.33 -32.24
N THR A 36 24.90 -10.63 -32.52
CA THR A 36 24.73 -9.87 -33.77
C THR A 36 24.80 -8.37 -33.46
N ARG A 37 25.66 -7.63 -34.18
CA ARG A 37 25.84 -6.19 -33.98
C ARG A 37 24.71 -5.39 -34.66
N PRO A 38 24.33 -4.21 -34.11
CA PRO A 38 23.39 -3.32 -34.78
C PRO A 38 24.00 -2.67 -36.02
N LEU A 39 23.17 -2.38 -37.02
CA LEU A 39 23.51 -1.46 -38.10
C LEU A 39 23.29 -0.01 -37.64
N SER A 40 24.19 0.86 -38.10
CA SER A 40 24.17 2.30 -37.82
C SER A 40 23.01 3.02 -38.50
N ASN A 41 22.53 4.11 -37.89
CA ASN A 41 22.23 5.32 -38.66
C ASN A 41 22.51 6.58 -37.84
N THR A 42 23.40 7.42 -38.38
CA THR A 42 23.84 8.69 -37.77
C THR A 42 23.04 9.85 -38.35
N TRP A 43 22.37 10.63 -37.52
CA TRP A 43 21.77 11.92 -37.91
C TRP A 43 22.32 13.04 -37.05
N THR A 44 23.40 13.65 -37.52
CA THR A 44 23.96 14.90 -37.00
C THR A 44 23.38 16.10 -37.74
N TRP A 45 22.91 17.11 -37.02
CA TRP A 45 22.76 18.47 -37.55
C TRP A 45 23.72 19.40 -36.81
N ALA A 46 24.48 20.19 -37.56
CA ALA A 46 25.40 21.19 -37.05
C ALA A 46 25.40 22.40 -38.00
N GLY A 47 25.49 23.61 -37.46
CA GLY A 47 25.62 24.81 -38.27
C GLY A 47 25.34 26.11 -37.52
N LEU A 48 26.32 27.02 -37.58
CA LEU A 48 26.26 28.45 -37.22
C LEU A 48 26.13 28.78 -35.71
N SER A 49 26.94 29.69 -35.14
CA SER A 49 28.16 30.33 -35.68
C SER A 49 29.09 30.89 -34.58
N SER A 50 30.40 30.82 -34.86
CA SER A 50 31.54 31.66 -34.41
C SER A 50 31.17 33.01 -33.79
N ASP A 51 31.84 33.51 -32.74
CA ASP A 51 33.21 34.08 -32.81
C ASP A 51 33.94 34.08 -31.45
N SER A 52 35.19 33.59 -31.35
CA SER A 52 36.50 34.25 -31.63
C SER A 52 37.01 35.08 -30.43
N ILE A 53 38.27 35.03 -29.93
CA ILE A 53 39.60 34.68 -30.48
C ILE A 53 40.49 33.95 -29.43
N GLU A 54 41.46 33.11 -29.85
CA GLU A 54 42.54 32.52 -29.02
C GLU A 54 43.81 33.40 -28.93
N ALA A 55 44.72 33.14 -27.96
CA ALA A 55 46.14 32.75 -28.23
C ALA A 55 47.13 33.04 -27.07
N LEU A 56 48.06 32.08 -26.84
CA LEU A 56 49.54 32.20 -26.66
C LEU A 56 50.16 33.28 -25.70
N LEU A 57 51.36 33.14 -25.12
CA LEU A 57 52.20 32.04 -24.57
C LEU A 57 53.48 32.69 -23.94
N VAL A 58 54.37 31.92 -23.30
CA VAL A 58 55.83 32.20 -23.13
C VAL A 58 56.31 33.34 -22.17
N SER A 59 56.55 32.93 -20.91
CA SER A 59 57.87 32.92 -20.20
C SER A 59 58.52 34.13 -19.47
N ASN A 60 59.29 33.71 -18.44
CA ASN A 60 60.52 34.28 -17.85
C ASN A 60 60.47 35.31 -16.69
N ALA A 61 61.42 35.10 -15.76
CA ALA A 61 61.62 35.81 -14.49
C ALA A 61 62.83 36.79 -14.56
N PRO A 62 63.24 37.42 -13.45
CA PRO A 62 64.54 36.99 -12.87
C PRO A 62 64.77 37.21 -11.34
N THR A 63 65.71 36.45 -10.76
CA THR A 63 66.63 36.80 -9.62
C THR A 63 66.04 37.16 -8.22
N THR A 64 66.69 36.95 -7.05
CA THR A 64 68.03 36.40 -6.66
C THR A 64 68.00 35.83 -5.22
N LYS A 65 68.61 34.64 -5.00
CA LYS A 65 69.76 34.29 -4.10
C LYS A 65 70.05 35.07 -2.78
N PRO A 66 70.84 34.50 -1.81
CA PRO A 66 71.32 33.11 -1.60
C PRO A 66 71.35 32.60 -0.12
N SER A 67 71.86 31.37 0.10
CA SER A 67 72.57 30.89 1.33
C SER A 67 71.76 30.71 2.64
N THR A 68 72.09 29.85 3.63
CA THR A 68 72.92 28.61 3.80
C THR A 68 72.41 27.92 5.11
N ALA A 69 72.90 26.81 5.71
CA ALA A 69 74.13 26.01 5.60
C ALA A 69 73.88 24.52 6.01
N LEU A 70 74.95 23.72 6.13
CA LEU A 70 75.03 22.47 6.91
C LEU A 70 76.06 22.66 8.05
N THR A 71 75.95 21.91 9.16
CA THR A 71 77.03 21.07 9.75
C THR A 71 76.66 20.44 11.11
N ASP A 72 77.29 19.31 11.43
CA ASP A 72 77.19 18.55 12.69
C ASP A 72 78.00 19.14 13.86
N LYS A 73 77.62 18.82 15.12
CA LYS A 73 78.43 17.93 16.00
C LYS A 73 77.91 17.74 17.45
N LYS A 74 77.76 16.46 17.81
CA LYS A 74 78.23 15.74 19.04
C LYS A 74 77.84 16.18 20.48
N SER A 75 77.68 15.12 21.30
CA SER A 75 78.08 14.98 22.72
C SER A 75 77.16 15.54 23.82
N THR A 76 77.03 14.95 25.03
CA THR A 76 77.26 13.56 25.55
C THR A 76 76.59 13.42 26.94
N ASN A 77 76.27 12.17 27.34
CA ASN A 77 76.22 11.63 28.73
C ASN A 77 75.50 12.43 29.84
N SER A 78 74.32 12.03 30.36
CA SER A 78 73.97 10.80 31.13
C SER A 78 74.33 10.81 32.64
N THR A 79 73.33 10.74 33.52
CA THR A 79 73.25 10.06 34.84
C THR A 79 71.85 10.38 35.44
N LYS A 80 71.21 9.60 36.34
CA LYS A 80 71.55 8.40 37.14
C LYS A 80 70.25 7.64 37.53
N LYS A 81 70.29 6.29 37.52
CA LYS A 81 69.51 5.28 38.32
C LYS A 81 67.95 5.28 38.27
N SER A 82 67.16 4.18 38.22
CA SER A 82 67.29 2.69 38.27
C SER A 82 66.77 1.97 39.53
N ALA A 83 66.07 0.82 39.34
CA ALA A 83 65.45 -0.11 40.32
C ALA A 83 64.13 0.39 40.97
N SER A 84 63.03 -0.38 41.17
CA SER A 84 62.74 -1.83 41.39
C SER A 84 63.04 -2.31 42.83
N LEU A 85 62.30 -3.21 43.50
CA LEU A 85 61.59 -4.46 43.11
C LEU A 85 60.55 -4.93 44.18
N ALA A 86 59.57 -5.77 43.79
CA ALA A 86 58.86 -6.85 44.55
C ALA A 86 58.17 -6.53 45.91
N HIS A 87 57.39 -7.39 46.59
CA HIS A 87 56.76 -8.72 46.38
C HIS A 87 55.22 -8.58 46.64
N GLN A 88 54.24 -9.34 46.12
CA GLN A 88 54.05 -10.79 45.91
C GLN A 88 53.70 -11.58 47.20
N ASP A 89 52.53 -12.22 47.22
CA ASP A 89 52.25 -13.56 47.81
C ASP A 89 50.77 -13.97 47.54
N ASP A 90 50.39 -15.22 47.87
CA ASP A 90 49.50 -16.05 47.05
C ASP A 90 48.30 -16.73 47.76
N PHE A 91 47.34 -17.23 46.94
CA PHE A 91 46.41 -18.36 47.13
C PHE A 91 45.43 -18.49 48.32
N HIS A 92 44.12 -18.60 48.00
CA HIS A 92 43.18 -19.74 48.23
C HIS A 92 41.72 -19.25 47.96
N VAL A 93 40.93 -19.73 47.00
CA VAL A 93 40.39 -21.07 46.65
C VAL A 93 39.26 -21.55 47.58
N LEU A 94 38.02 -21.54 47.04
CA LEU A 94 36.74 -22.23 47.35
C LEU A 94 35.67 -21.38 46.60
N SER A 95 35.05 -21.78 45.47
CA SER A 95 34.16 -22.91 45.13
C SER A 95 32.76 -22.83 45.76
N ASP A 96 31.75 -23.17 44.93
CA ASP A 96 30.36 -23.55 45.29
C ASP A 96 29.43 -22.45 45.87
N ASP A 97 28.11 -22.40 45.65
CA ASP A 97 27.24 -22.89 44.56
C ASP A 97 25.91 -22.06 44.61
N PRO A 98 25.44 -21.38 43.55
CA PRO A 98 24.38 -20.36 43.67
C PRO A 98 22.93 -20.89 43.57
N PHE A 99 22.55 -21.92 44.34
CA PHE A 99 21.18 -22.45 44.35
C PHE A 99 20.69 -22.99 45.71
N GLU A 100 20.41 -22.13 46.70
CA GLU A 100 19.29 -22.41 47.62
C GLU A 100 18.65 -21.18 48.29
N SER A 101 17.46 -21.40 48.85
CA SER A 101 16.31 -20.50 48.92
C SER A 101 16.19 -19.55 50.13
N SER A 102 15.47 -18.44 49.89
CA SER A 102 14.38 -17.89 50.75
C SER A 102 14.68 -16.97 51.98
N PRO A 103 13.69 -16.16 52.45
CA PRO A 103 13.96 -14.96 53.25
C PRO A 103 13.26 -14.87 54.64
N PRO A 104 13.76 -14.01 55.56
CA PRO A 104 13.06 -13.58 56.79
C PRO A 104 12.33 -12.23 56.63
N ALA A 105 11.49 -11.82 57.61
CA ALA A 105 10.61 -10.65 57.46
C ALA A 105 10.20 -9.90 58.76
N LYS A 106 9.72 -8.64 58.57
CA LYS A 106 8.78 -7.84 59.41
C LYS A 106 9.24 -7.12 60.72
N ARG A 107 9.02 -5.78 60.70
CA ARG A 107 8.38 -4.88 61.71
C ARG A 107 9.13 -4.36 62.97
N ARG A 108 9.12 -3.01 63.11
CA ARG A 108 8.77 -2.12 64.28
C ARG A 108 9.18 -0.66 63.94
N ARG A 109 8.76 0.45 64.57
CA ARG A 109 7.49 1.01 65.15
C ARG A 109 7.76 2.54 65.39
N LEU A 110 6.87 3.50 65.67
CA LEU A 110 5.43 3.56 65.98
C LEU A 110 4.77 4.81 65.33
N SER A 111 4.27 5.81 66.08
CA SER A 111 3.60 7.06 65.63
C SER A 111 3.37 8.04 66.79
N SER A 112 2.96 9.30 66.52
CA SER A 112 2.43 10.25 67.53
C SER A 112 1.53 11.35 66.93
N SER A 113 0.59 11.90 67.73
CA SER A 113 -0.35 13.01 67.45
C SER A 113 -0.89 13.57 68.79
N PRO A 114 -1.28 14.86 68.95
CA PRO A 114 -2.72 15.19 69.16
C PRO A 114 -3.22 16.65 68.91
N GLN A 115 -4.57 16.83 68.80
CA GLN A 115 -5.43 17.95 69.31
C GLN A 115 -5.28 19.42 68.75
N ALA A 116 -6.25 20.37 68.82
CA ALA A 116 -7.69 20.45 69.23
C ALA A 116 -8.45 21.70 68.60
N ARG A 117 -9.72 22.00 69.02
CA ARG A 117 -10.69 23.01 68.48
C ARG A 117 -10.83 24.33 69.32
N PRO A 118 -11.59 25.37 68.86
CA PRO A 118 -13.04 25.60 69.19
C PRO A 118 -13.92 25.85 67.93
N SER A 119 -15.28 25.86 67.82
CA SER A 119 -16.50 26.22 68.63
C SER A 119 -16.84 27.74 68.65
N LYS A 120 -18.08 28.26 68.59
CA LYS A 120 -19.44 27.74 68.95
C LYS A 120 -20.61 28.70 68.52
N THR A 121 -21.86 28.22 68.37
CA THR A 121 -23.18 28.97 68.39
C THR A 121 -23.45 30.03 67.27
N THR A 122 -24.69 30.48 66.91
CA THR A 122 -26.09 30.37 67.45
C THR A 122 -27.16 30.39 66.32
N VAL A 123 -28.47 30.26 66.63
CA VAL A 123 -29.63 30.22 65.67
C VAL A 123 -30.82 31.07 66.17
N PRO A 124 -31.65 31.64 65.28
CA PRO A 124 -33.12 31.59 65.47
C PRO A 124 -33.91 31.12 64.21
N LYS A 125 -35.19 30.77 64.42
CA LYS A 125 -36.20 30.39 63.40
C LYS A 125 -37.09 31.62 63.06
N ALA A 126 -38.01 31.67 62.08
CA ALA A 126 -38.58 30.74 61.07
C ALA A 126 -38.87 31.55 59.77
N THR A 127 -39.66 31.21 58.73
CA THR A 127 -40.65 30.17 58.33
C THR A 127 -40.51 29.88 56.81
N GLY A 128 -41.11 28.86 56.18
CA GLY A 128 -41.91 27.71 56.68
C GLY A 128 -43.15 27.41 55.80
N TYR A 129 -43.33 26.14 55.40
CA TYR A 129 -44.47 25.54 54.64
C TYR A 129 -44.60 25.95 53.15
N LYS A 130 -45.02 25.08 52.19
CA LYS A 130 -44.98 23.61 51.93
C LYS A 130 -45.44 23.44 50.44
N ARG A 131 -45.21 22.39 49.63
CA ARG A 131 -45.23 20.90 49.76
C ARG A 131 -44.59 20.31 48.47
N SER A 132 -43.64 19.34 48.52
CA SER A 132 -43.80 17.87 48.27
C SER A 132 -43.91 17.42 46.78
N ILE A 133 -43.51 16.24 46.29
CA ILE A 133 -43.24 14.87 46.86
C ILE A 133 -41.93 14.26 46.26
N SER A 134 -41.41 13.14 46.81
CA SER A 134 -40.15 12.44 46.46
C SER A 134 -40.30 10.92 46.17
N ASN A 135 -39.19 10.28 45.75
CA ASN A 135 -38.99 8.84 45.43
C ASN A 135 -39.10 7.86 46.64
N ILE A 136 -38.93 6.55 46.33
CA ILE A 136 -38.45 5.35 47.10
C ILE A 136 -39.45 4.16 47.00
N GLU A 137 -39.18 2.87 46.70
CA GLU A 137 -38.01 1.97 46.49
C GLU A 137 -37.95 0.77 47.50
N SER A 138 -37.52 -0.43 47.04
CA SER A 138 -37.08 -1.65 47.79
C SER A 138 -38.06 -2.78 48.27
N SER A 139 -37.93 -3.96 47.64
CA SER A 139 -37.54 -5.31 48.19
C SER A 139 -38.42 -6.17 49.14
N THR A 140 -38.66 -7.46 48.78
CA THR A 140 -38.27 -8.71 49.52
C THR A 140 -38.68 -10.05 48.81
N ARG A 141 -38.30 -11.24 49.34
CA ARG A 141 -38.23 -12.60 48.70
C ARG A 141 -39.28 -13.63 49.21
N ILE A 142 -39.43 -14.81 48.54
CA ILE A 142 -39.31 -16.23 49.08
C ILE A 142 -39.72 -17.33 48.04
N ALA A 143 -39.22 -18.58 48.20
CA ALA A 143 -39.08 -19.68 47.19
C ALA A 143 -40.18 -20.79 47.15
N GLY A 144 -40.09 -21.79 46.22
CA GLY A 144 -41.06 -22.92 46.14
C GLY A 144 -40.92 -24.11 45.13
N SER A 145 -39.80 -24.87 45.11
CA SER A 145 -39.60 -26.31 44.74
C SER A 145 -40.42 -27.14 43.68
N ARG A 146 -39.68 -27.92 42.86
CA ARG A 146 -39.94 -29.30 42.27
C ARG A 146 -41.00 -29.57 41.16
N VAL A 147 -40.57 -30.26 40.08
CA VAL A 147 -41.04 -31.57 39.50
C VAL A 147 -40.46 -31.79 38.07
N THR A 148 -40.59 -32.98 37.48
CA THR A 148 -39.75 -33.58 36.42
C THR A 148 -40.35 -33.70 34.99
N ALA A 149 -39.45 -33.84 33.99
CA ALA A 149 -39.49 -34.82 32.87
C ALA A 149 -39.80 -34.38 31.41
N ALA A 150 -38.94 -34.92 30.50
CA ALA A 150 -39.22 -35.32 29.11
C ALA A 150 -39.32 -34.21 28.01
N PRO A 151 -39.27 -34.53 26.69
CA PRO A 151 -38.32 -33.85 25.81
C PRO A 151 -38.92 -33.11 24.60
N ILE A 152 -38.33 -31.97 24.24
CA ILE A 152 -38.77 -31.13 23.11
C ILE A 152 -37.95 -31.40 21.84
N LEU A 153 -38.62 -31.91 20.81
CA LEU A 153 -38.14 -31.93 19.43
C LEU A 153 -37.91 -30.50 18.90
N LYS A 154 -36.65 -30.12 18.69
CA LYS A 154 -36.31 -28.82 18.10
C LYS A 154 -36.53 -28.83 16.58
N ARG A 155 -37.66 -28.28 16.14
CA ARG A 155 -37.79 -27.70 14.79
C ARG A 155 -36.68 -26.64 14.61
N THR A 156 -35.84 -26.79 13.59
CA THR A 156 -34.92 -25.74 13.16
C THR A 156 -35.68 -24.68 12.36
N ALA A 157 -35.52 -23.40 12.73
CA ALA A 157 -36.03 -22.29 11.92
C ALA A 157 -35.10 -22.09 10.72
N LYS A 158 -35.67 -21.95 9.51
CA LYS A 158 -34.92 -21.50 8.33
C LYS A 158 -34.84 -19.98 8.36
N THR A 159 -33.63 -19.43 8.44
CA THR A 159 -33.35 -18.04 8.05
C THR A 159 -33.13 -17.99 6.55
N ASN A 160 -33.91 -17.18 5.83
CA ASN A 160 -33.63 -16.89 4.42
C ASN A 160 -32.50 -15.86 4.35
N THR A 161 -31.32 -16.29 3.90
CA THR A 161 -30.26 -15.43 3.38
C THR A 161 -30.08 -15.77 1.91
N ILE A 162 -30.12 -14.77 1.04
CA ILE A 162 -29.97 -14.90 -0.42
C ILE A 162 -28.75 -14.05 -0.80
N PHE A 163 -27.87 -14.62 -1.62
CA PHE A 163 -26.47 -14.19 -1.84
C PHE A 163 -25.58 -14.43 -0.59
N GLU A 164 -24.32 -14.87 -0.70
CA GLU A 164 -23.43 -14.91 -1.88
C GLU A 164 -22.91 -16.33 -2.22
N ASP A 165 -22.72 -16.61 -3.52
CA ASP A 165 -22.07 -17.85 -4.01
C ASP A 165 -20.54 -17.65 -4.16
N ASP A 166 -19.79 -17.68 -3.06
CA ASP A 166 -18.40 -18.12 -3.14
C ASP A 166 -18.36 -19.64 -2.90
N ILE A 167 -17.57 -20.38 -3.70
CA ILE A 167 -17.50 -21.83 -3.55
C ILE A 167 -16.85 -22.17 -2.22
N VAL A 168 -17.67 -22.69 -1.30
CA VAL A 168 -17.20 -23.36 -0.08
C VAL A 168 -16.56 -24.68 -0.50
N PHE A 169 -15.28 -24.61 -0.88
CA PHE A 169 -14.42 -25.76 -1.07
C PHE A 169 -14.54 -26.67 0.17
N THR A 170 -14.70 -27.97 -0.04
CA THR A 170 -14.97 -28.95 1.03
C THR A 170 -13.85 -29.14 2.05
N SER A 171 -12.74 -28.40 1.90
CA SER A 171 -11.58 -28.31 2.78
C SER A 171 -11.42 -26.95 3.48
N SER A 172 -12.21 -25.93 3.13
CA SER A 172 -12.19 -24.64 3.81
C SER A 172 -12.68 -24.81 5.26
N PRO A 173 -12.01 -24.24 6.27
CA PRO A 173 -12.46 -24.34 7.65
C PRO A 173 -13.87 -23.78 7.84
N ASP A 174 -14.80 -24.61 8.34
CA ASP A 174 -16.10 -24.13 8.80
C ASP A 174 -15.92 -23.36 10.12
N TYR A 175 -15.64 -22.06 9.97
CA TYR A 175 -15.50 -21.12 11.08
C TYR A 175 -16.74 -21.07 11.98
N VAL A 176 -17.93 -21.44 11.49
CA VAL A 176 -19.16 -21.49 12.30
C VAL A 176 -19.19 -22.74 13.16
N ALA A 177 -18.83 -23.91 12.62
CA ALA A 177 -18.64 -25.14 13.41
C ALA A 177 -17.45 -25.01 14.39
N GLU A 178 -16.37 -24.34 14.00
CA GLU A 178 -15.24 -24.12 14.90
C GLU A 178 -15.57 -23.09 16.00
N ALA A 179 -16.29 -22.00 15.68
CA ALA A 179 -16.85 -21.10 16.68
C ALA A 179 -17.85 -21.80 17.61
N ALA A 180 -18.64 -22.77 17.11
CA ALA A 180 -19.51 -23.61 17.91
C ALA A 180 -18.73 -24.59 18.83
N ARG A 181 -17.61 -25.15 18.36
CA ARG A 181 -16.66 -25.93 19.19
C ARG A 181 -16.02 -25.05 20.26
N LYS A 182 -15.51 -23.86 19.92
CA LYS A 182 -14.94 -22.88 20.86
C LYS A 182 -15.98 -22.39 21.88
N ARG A 183 -17.24 -22.15 21.48
CA ARG A 183 -18.36 -21.85 22.39
C ARG A 183 -18.76 -23.02 23.31
N LYS A 184 -18.53 -24.28 22.90
CA LYS A 184 -18.69 -25.45 23.79
C LYS A 184 -17.51 -25.63 24.74
N GLY A 185 -16.28 -25.42 24.30
CA GLY A 185 -15.08 -25.48 25.14
C GLY A 185 -15.11 -24.44 26.26
N LYS A 186 -15.36 -23.17 25.90
CA LYS A 186 -15.48 -22.04 26.84
C LYS A 186 -16.68 -22.12 27.80
N LYS A 187 -17.51 -23.18 27.69
CA LYS A 187 -18.59 -23.50 28.64
C LYS A 187 -18.23 -24.66 29.60
N ARG A 188 -16.99 -25.18 29.57
CA ARG A 188 -16.47 -26.17 30.52
C ARG A 188 -15.38 -25.60 31.44
N GLU A 189 -14.64 -24.58 31.00
CA GLU A 189 -13.59 -23.89 31.78
C GLU A 189 -14.12 -22.73 32.65
N SER A 190 -15.43 -22.72 32.96
CA SER A 190 -16.12 -21.60 33.62
C SER A 190 -17.04 -22.06 34.76
N TRP A 191 -16.85 -23.29 35.25
CA TRP A 191 -17.74 -23.97 36.21
C TRP A 191 -16.95 -24.73 37.28
N GLU A 192 -16.12 -24.00 38.02
CA GLU A 192 -15.76 -24.25 39.43
C GLU A 192 -15.81 -22.88 40.14
N SER A 193 -16.23 -22.82 41.41
CA SER A 193 -16.55 -21.60 42.18
C SER A 193 -17.84 -20.83 41.75
N ASP A 194 -18.93 -21.58 41.68
CA ASP A 194 -20.08 -21.51 42.62
C ASP A 194 -20.88 -20.19 42.83
N GLU A 195 -22.21 -20.30 42.61
CA GLU A 195 -23.34 -19.83 43.45
C GLU A 195 -23.54 -18.29 43.71
N ASP A 196 -24.73 -17.67 43.59
CA ASP A 196 -26.10 -18.20 43.38
C ASP A 196 -27.09 -17.13 42.81
N ASP A 197 -28.30 -17.58 42.44
CA ASP A 197 -29.44 -16.85 41.81
C ASP A 197 -30.16 -15.77 42.72
N GLU A 198 -31.25 -15.04 42.40
CA GLU A 198 -32.37 -15.20 41.41
C GLU A 198 -33.15 -13.86 41.19
N LEU A 199 -34.01 -13.80 40.15
CA LEU A 199 -35.10 -12.82 39.91
C LEU A 199 -36.47 -13.51 40.14
N PRO A 200 -37.60 -12.88 40.58
CA PRO A 200 -38.56 -12.19 39.65
C PRO A 200 -39.50 -11.17 40.41
N PRO A 201 -40.82 -10.90 40.10
CA PRO A 201 -41.67 -11.13 38.91
C PRO A 201 -42.62 -9.97 38.43
N LEU A 202 -42.86 -9.96 37.10
CA LEU A 202 -44.12 -9.78 36.32
C LEU A 202 -45.38 -9.00 36.84
N SER A 203 -45.93 -8.11 35.98
CA SER A 203 -47.24 -8.23 35.26
C SER A 203 -47.65 -6.89 34.59
N GLY A 204 -48.54 -6.78 33.59
CA GLY A 204 -49.25 -7.77 32.74
C GLY A 204 -49.59 -7.16 31.36
N ILE A 205 -49.68 -7.93 30.27
CA ILE A 205 -50.90 -8.60 29.73
C ILE A 205 -51.97 -7.65 29.13
N ARG A 206 -52.13 -7.69 27.80
CA ARG A 206 -53.44 -7.97 27.15
C ARG A 206 -53.27 -8.50 25.71
N ASN A 207 -54.17 -9.39 25.29
CA ASN A 207 -54.18 -10.08 23.99
C ASN A 207 -55.37 -9.63 23.11
N HIS A 208 -55.25 -9.78 21.78
CA HIS A 208 -56.16 -10.44 20.81
C HIS A 208 -55.63 -10.10 19.38
N ASN A 209 -55.37 -10.98 18.41
CA ASN A 209 -55.90 -12.30 17.95
C ASN A 209 -57.03 -12.17 16.90
N GLY A 210 -56.76 -12.54 15.62
CA GLY A 210 -57.77 -12.55 14.54
C GLY A 210 -57.26 -12.79 13.09
N ASN A 211 -57.54 -13.98 12.55
CA ASN A 211 -57.82 -14.44 11.17
C ASN A 211 -57.32 -13.75 9.86
N LYS A 212 -57.02 -14.63 8.87
CA LYS A 212 -57.18 -14.47 7.39
C LYS A 212 -58.51 -15.15 6.95
N PRO A 213 -58.98 -15.22 5.67
CA PRO A 213 -58.41 -14.75 4.37
C PRO A 213 -59.44 -14.06 3.41
N ASN A 214 -59.11 -13.96 2.11
CA ASN A 214 -60.02 -13.76 0.93
C ASN A 214 -60.69 -12.35 0.77
N THR A 215 -61.09 -11.82 -0.42
CA THR A 215 -60.79 -12.03 -1.88
C THR A 215 -61.21 -10.77 -2.69
N TYR A 216 -61.10 -10.77 -4.04
CA TYR A 216 -61.66 -9.86 -5.10
C TYR A 216 -62.86 -8.94 -4.72
N THR A 217 -63.14 -7.78 -5.34
CA THR A 217 -63.06 -7.31 -6.76
C THR A 217 -62.58 -5.83 -6.89
N ILE A 218 -62.12 -5.30 -8.04
CA ILE A 218 -62.82 -4.74 -9.24
C ILE A 218 -64.02 -3.82 -8.93
N GLU A 219 -63.91 -2.52 -9.24
CA GLU A 219 -64.74 -1.74 -10.21
C GLU A 219 -64.30 -0.25 -10.24
N ASP A 220 -64.36 0.39 -11.42
CA ASP A 220 -64.00 1.80 -11.70
C ASP A 220 -65.23 2.52 -12.30
N GLU A 221 -65.59 3.72 -11.82
CA GLU A 221 -66.51 4.73 -12.42
C GLU A 221 -66.54 5.97 -11.48
N ASP A 222 -66.69 7.24 -11.91
CA ASP A 222 -66.72 7.86 -13.26
C ASP A 222 -66.49 9.40 -13.17
N SER A 223 -66.42 10.10 -14.31
CA SER A 223 -66.65 11.57 -14.53
C SER A 223 -65.64 12.56 -13.89
N ASP A 224 -65.10 13.59 -14.57
CA ASP A 224 -65.18 14.09 -15.96
C ASP A 224 -63.84 14.83 -16.28
N GLY A 225 -63.52 15.36 -17.48
CA GLY A 225 -64.36 15.54 -18.67
C GLY A 225 -63.63 16.31 -19.79
N TYR A 226 -64.18 16.27 -21.01
CA TYR A 226 -63.67 16.93 -22.23
C TYR A 226 -62.24 16.50 -22.68
N GLY A 227 -61.77 16.79 -23.89
CA GLY A 227 -62.45 17.29 -25.10
C GLY A 227 -61.59 18.29 -25.90
N SER A 228 -61.65 18.35 -27.23
CA SER A 228 -62.32 17.47 -28.20
C SER A 228 -61.81 17.70 -29.63
N ALA A 229 -62.05 16.74 -30.52
CA ALA A 229 -61.97 16.82 -32.01
C ALA A 229 -60.57 17.03 -32.66
N LEU A 230 -60.23 16.42 -33.82
CA LEU A 230 -60.95 15.45 -34.66
C LEU A 230 -59.99 14.57 -35.51
N ALA A 231 -60.54 13.47 -36.02
CA ALA A 231 -60.00 12.43 -36.91
C ALA A 231 -59.53 12.91 -38.32
N GLN A 232 -58.89 12.17 -39.24
CA GLN A 232 -58.51 10.73 -39.40
C GLN A 232 -57.24 10.64 -40.36
N ARG A 233 -56.83 9.64 -41.18
CA ARG A 233 -57.48 8.41 -41.72
C ARG A 233 -56.58 7.15 -41.97
N SER A 234 -56.11 6.87 -43.19
CA SER A 234 -55.55 5.58 -43.68
C SER A 234 -54.88 5.75 -45.08
N LYS A 235 -54.17 4.81 -45.78
CA LYS A 235 -54.08 3.32 -45.73
C LYS A 235 -52.89 2.77 -46.59
N LYS A 236 -52.27 1.64 -46.16
CA LYS A 236 -51.58 0.52 -46.88
C LYS A 236 -50.79 0.65 -48.22
N GLY A 237 -49.64 -0.08 -48.29
CA GLY A 237 -49.02 -0.73 -49.48
C GLY A 237 -47.48 -0.53 -49.56
N SER A 238 -46.55 -1.50 -49.43
CA SER A 238 -46.27 -2.82 -50.09
C SER A 238 -45.76 -2.69 -51.54
N THR A 239 -44.68 -3.33 -52.03
CA THR A 239 -43.86 -4.50 -51.60
C THR A 239 -42.34 -4.33 -51.95
N ALA A 240 -41.49 -5.32 -51.65
CA ALA A 240 -40.15 -5.52 -52.25
C ALA A 240 -40.25 -6.38 -53.56
N SER A 241 -39.23 -6.88 -54.28
CA SER A 241 -37.75 -7.08 -54.13
C SER A 241 -37.13 -7.35 -55.55
N LYS A 242 -35.88 -7.78 -55.88
CA LYS A 242 -34.63 -8.24 -55.19
C LYS A 242 -33.47 -8.32 -56.25
N LEU A 243 -32.18 -8.12 -55.85
CA LEU A 243 -30.93 -8.42 -56.65
C LEU A 243 -30.76 -7.69 -58.02
N SER A 244 -29.62 -7.71 -58.75
CA SER A 244 -28.17 -7.58 -58.39
C SER A 244 -27.29 -7.43 -59.66
N THR A 245 -25.98 -7.20 -59.46
CA THR A 245 -24.86 -7.48 -60.40
C THR A 245 -24.61 -6.50 -61.56
N GLY A 246 -23.33 -6.25 -61.89
CA GLY A 246 -22.87 -5.76 -63.21
C GLY A 246 -21.97 -4.52 -63.18
N ASN A 247 -20.65 -4.69 -63.37
CA ASN A 247 -19.72 -3.56 -63.58
C ASN A 247 -19.97 -2.89 -64.95
N GLY A 248 -19.83 -1.57 -65.01
CA GLY A 248 -19.99 -0.79 -66.24
C GLY A 248 -18.70 -0.56 -67.04
N PHE A 249 -18.83 0.25 -68.10
CA PHE A 249 -17.74 0.97 -68.76
C PHE A 249 -18.28 2.33 -69.27
N LEU A 250 -17.45 3.14 -69.94
CA LEU A 250 -17.77 4.49 -70.42
C LEU A 250 -18.86 4.47 -71.54
N ASP A 251 -19.56 5.57 -71.86
CA ASP A 251 -19.04 6.58 -72.80
C ASP A 251 -19.71 7.99 -72.78
N HIS A 252 -19.36 8.81 -73.78
CA HIS A 252 -19.45 10.27 -73.89
C HIS A 252 -20.82 10.89 -74.35
N GLU A 253 -21.05 12.14 -73.90
CA GLU A 253 -21.62 13.30 -74.65
C GLU A 253 -23.13 13.53 -74.96
N PHE A 254 -23.44 14.82 -75.22
CA PHE A 254 -24.68 15.46 -75.74
C PHE A 254 -26.00 15.35 -74.89
N SER A 255 -26.95 16.30 -74.91
CA SER A 255 -27.05 17.65 -75.51
C SER A 255 -27.99 18.55 -74.69
N SER A 256 -27.94 19.88 -74.89
CA SER A 256 -29.13 20.73 -74.84
C SER A 256 -28.95 22.05 -75.63
N ASP A 257 -29.54 22.10 -76.82
CA ASP A 257 -29.79 23.27 -77.68
C ASP A 257 -30.69 24.32 -76.94
N ILE A 258 -30.97 25.56 -77.41
CA ILE A 258 -30.98 26.22 -78.73
C ILE A 258 -31.02 27.77 -78.48
N GLU A 259 -30.81 28.77 -79.36
CA GLU A 259 -30.57 28.88 -80.82
C GLU A 259 -29.55 30.02 -81.14
N LEU A 260 -29.92 31.03 -81.94
CA LEU A 260 -29.16 32.14 -82.56
C LEU A 260 -30.10 33.39 -82.63
N PRO A 261 -29.88 34.52 -83.40
CA PRO A 261 -28.87 34.82 -84.42
C PRO A 261 -28.10 36.17 -84.25
N SER A 262 -27.28 36.52 -85.27
CA SER A 262 -26.51 37.78 -85.42
C SER A 262 -26.97 38.56 -86.68
N ARG A 263 -26.39 39.65 -87.21
CA ARG A 263 -25.05 40.30 -87.23
C ARG A 263 -25.27 41.77 -87.75
N PRO A 264 -24.37 42.48 -88.47
CA PRO A 264 -22.94 42.79 -88.34
C PRO A 264 -22.65 44.33 -88.27
N ALA A 265 -21.38 44.75 -88.12
CA ALA A 265 -20.70 45.81 -88.93
C ALA A 265 -19.33 46.22 -88.33
N GLU A 266 -18.38 46.61 -89.18
CA GLU A 266 -17.09 47.27 -88.87
C GLU A 266 -16.95 48.54 -89.73
N ASP A 267 -16.19 49.55 -89.29
CA ASP A 267 -15.35 50.40 -90.15
C ASP A 267 -14.42 51.37 -89.34
N PRO A 268 -13.37 52.00 -89.96
CA PRO A 268 -12.13 52.39 -89.27
C PRO A 268 -11.91 53.95 -89.17
N PRO A 269 -10.72 54.49 -88.77
CA PRO A 269 -10.62 55.80 -88.09
C PRO A 269 -10.08 56.98 -88.94
N LYS A 270 -10.26 58.23 -88.43
CA LYS A 270 -9.34 59.38 -88.68
C LYS A 270 -9.49 60.60 -87.75
N THR A 271 -8.34 61.02 -87.19
CA THR A 271 -7.87 62.40 -86.90
C THR A 271 -8.83 63.54 -86.52
N SER A 272 -8.60 64.15 -85.34
CA SER A 272 -8.00 65.50 -85.20
C SER A 272 -7.73 65.86 -83.72
N LYS A 273 -7.04 66.98 -83.44
CA LYS A 273 -6.56 67.37 -82.10
C LYS A 273 -7.47 68.42 -81.43
N GLY A 274 -7.71 68.30 -80.12
CA GLY A 274 -8.34 69.37 -79.32
C GLY A 274 -8.37 69.11 -77.80
N SER A 275 -7.98 70.11 -77.01
CA SER A 275 -8.13 70.24 -75.55
C SER A 275 -7.67 69.06 -74.66
N SER A 276 -6.39 69.07 -74.27
CA SER A 276 -5.80 68.13 -73.32
C SER A 276 -6.02 68.51 -71.86
N GLN A 277 -7.21 68.22 -71.31
CA GLN A 277 -7.44 68.14 -69.86
C GLN A 277 -8.55 67.12 -69.51
N SER A 278 -9.71 67.24 -70.18
CA SER A 278 -10.88 66.34 -69.98
C SER A 278 -10.56 64.84 -70.18
N ALA A 279 -9.74 64.50 -71.18
CA ALA A 279 -9.41 63.12 -71.50
C ALA A 279 -8.66 62.37 -70.38
N LEU A 280 -7.78 63.07 -69.64
CA LEU A 280 -6.96 62.46 -68.59
C LEU A 280 -7.79 62.14 -67.34
N GLU A 281 -8.70 63.05 -66.96
CA GLU A 281 -9.68 62.78 -65.90
C GLU A 281 -10.60 61.63 -66.25
N LYS A 282 -11.07 61.56 -67.50
CA LYS A 282 -11.95 60.47 -67.97
C LYS A 282 -11.23 59.12 -67.91
N TYR A 283 -10.00 59.03 -68.43
CA TYR A 283 -9.14 57.84 -68.34
C TYR A 283 -8.88 57.41 -66.88
N ASN A 284 -8.54 58.36 -66.00
CA ASN A 284 -8.29 58.05 -64.59
C ASN A 284 -9.56 57.56 -63.87
N LYS A 285 -10.72 58.16 -64.16
CA LYS A 285 -12.03 57.79 -63.58
C LYS A 285 -12.53 56.43 -64.10
N GLU A 286 -12.20 56.09 -65.33
CA GLU A 286 -12.50 54.81 -65.98
C GLU A 286 -11.59 53.68 -65.46
N LYS A 287 -10.28 53.94 -65.36
CA LYS A 287 -9.30 53.02 -64.76
C LYS A 287 -9.54 52.81 -63.26
N ALA A 288 -10.02 53.83 -62.54
CA ALA A 288 -10.48 53.69 -61.16
C ALA A 288 -11.74 52.82 -61.04
N LYS A 289 -12.71 52.96 -61.96
CA LYS A 289 -13.86 52.04 -62.07
C LYS A 289 -13.43 50.61 -62.37
N GLU A 290 -12.50 50.41 -63.31
CA GLU A 290 -11.97 49.09 -63.66
C GLU A 290 -11.26 48.43 -62.47
N LYS A 291 -10.40 49.17 -61.75
CA LYS A 291 -9.76 48.69 -60.52
C LYS A 291 -10.79 48.33 -59.46
N ALA A 292 -11.78 49.18 -59.20
CA ALA A 292 -12.85 48.90 -58.24
C ALA A 292 -13.73 47.70 -58.66
N ALA A 293 -13.94 47.49 -59.97
CA ALA A 293 -14.65 46.33 -60.49
C ALA A 293 -13.85 45.02 -60.31
N LYS A 294 -12.55 45.04 -60.60
CA LYS A 294 -11.62 43.91 -60.34
C LYS A 294 -11.56 43.58 -58.85
N GLU A 295 -11.33 44.58 -57.99
CA GLU A 295 -11.27 44.40 -56.54
C GLU A 295 -12.60 43.87 -55.96
N ARG A 296 -13.75 44.30 -56.52
CA ARG A 296 -15.08 43.77 -56.15
C ARG A 296 -15.31 42.34 -56.67
N ALA A 297 -14.74 41.98 -57.82
CA ALA A 297 -14.80 40.62 -58.37
C ALA A 297 -13.86 39.64 -57.62
N GLU A 298 -12.68 40.09 -57.19
CA GLU A 298 -11.77 39.34 -56.32
C GLU A 298 -12.40 39.12 -54.95
N LYS A 299 -12.93 40.16 -54.30
CA LYS A 299 -13.68 40.04 -53.04
C LYS A 299 -14.94 39.17 -53.17
N ALA A 300 -15.53 39.07 -54.37
CA ALA A 300 -16.62 38.13 -54.63
C ALA A 300 -16.11 36.68 -54.74
N LYS A 301 -15.02 36.44 -55.48
CA LYS A 301 -14.38 35.10 -55.60
C LYS A 301 -13.85 34.59 -54.26
N GLU A 302 -13.20 35.45 -53.49
CA GLU A 302 -12.74 35.19 -52.13
C GLU A 302 -13.93 34.85 -51.21
N LYS A 303 -15.04 35.60 -51.30
CA LYS A 303 -16.28 35.32 -50.55
C LYS A 303 -17.00 34.04 -50.98
N THR A 304 -16.78 33.54 -52.20
CA THR A 304 -17.23 32.19 -52.60
C THR A 304 -16.28 31.08 -52.15
N ALA A 305 -14.97 31.29 -52.26
CA ALA A 305 -13.96 30.31 -51.86
C ALA A 305 -13.95 30.08 -50.34
N THR A 306 -14.06 31.15 -49.54
CA THR A 306 -14.22 31.07 -48.08
C THR A 306 -15.49 30.31 -47.67
N LYS A 307 -16.62 30.55 -48.33
CA LYS A 307 -17.86 29.77 -48.11
C LYS A 307 -17.74 28.31 -48.50
N GLU A 308 -16.99 27.99 -49.55
CA GLU A 308 -16.76 26.60 -49.96
C GLU A 308 -15.83 25.87 -48.99
N ALA A 309 -14.77 26.55 -48.51
CA ALA A 309 -13.89 26.06 -47.46
C ALA A 309 -14.66 25.86 -46.14
N GLU A 310 -15.48 26.81 -45.73
CA GLU A 310 -16.36 26.71 -44.55
C GLU A 310 -17.33 25.52 -44.67
N LYS A 311 -17.90 25.28 -45.86
CA LYS A 311 -18.77 24.12 -46.12
C LYS A 311 -18.01 22.80 -46.05
N LYS A 312 -16.80 22.73 -46.63
CA LYS A 312 -15.93 21.54 -46.58
C LYS A 312 -15.47 21.24 -45.15
N GLN A 313 -15.07 22.26 -44.40
CA GLN A 313 -14.72 22.13 -42.98
C GLN A 313 -15.90 21.63 -42.15
N LYS A 314 -17.09 22.23 -42.30
CA LYS A 314 -18.31 21.77 -41.60
C LYS A 314 -18.75 20.35 -42.01
N GLN A 315 -18.38 19.88 -43.19
CA GLN A 315 -18.59 18.48 -43.58
C GLN A 315 -17.60 17.56 -42.85
N LEU A 316 -16.31 17.88 -42.84
CA LEU A 316 -15.29 17.10 -42.11
C LEU A 316 -15.57 17.06 -40.60
N GLU A 317 -15.94 18.18 -39.99
CA GLU A 317 -16.37 18.26 -38.58
C GLU A 317 -17.60 17.37 -38.29
N LYS A 318 -18.52 17.25 -39.24
CA LYS A 318 -19.71 16.38 -39.12
C LYS A 318 -19.35 14.90 -39.26
N GLU A 319 -18.45 14.56 -40.18
CA GLU A 319 -17.96 13.20 -40.42
C GLU A 319 -17.10 12.71 -39.25
N GLU A 320 -16.21 13.54 -38.71
CA GLU A 320 -15.46 13.25 -37.49
C GLU A 320 -16.38 13.10 -36.27
N LYS A 321 -17.37 13.98 -36.10
CA LYS A 321 -18.37 13.86 -35.02
C LYS A 321 -19.23 12.61 -35.15
N ALA A 322 -19.50 12.14 -36.37
CA ALA A 322 -20.20 10.87 -36.60
C ALA A 322 -19.31 9.68 -36.20
N ARG A 323 -18.07 9.62 -36.70
CA ARG A 323 -17.09 8.58 -36.35
C ARG A 323 -16.84 8.53 -34.84
N LYS A 324 -16.67 9.69 -34.19
CA LYS A 324 -16.49 9.76 -32.74
C LYS A 324 -17.72 9.25 -32.00
N LYS A 325 -18.94 9.62 -32.41
CA LYS A 325 -20.17 9.09 -31.80
C LYS A 325 -20.29 7.57 -31.95
N GLU A 326 -19.83 7.01 -33.06
CA GLU A 326 -19.79 5.55 -33.29
C GLU A 326 -18.79 4.86 -32.36
N GLN A 327 -17.57 5.41 -32.24
CA GLN A 327 -16.56 4.94 -31.28
C GLN A 327 -17.03 5.07 -29.82
N ASP A 328 -17.59 6.21 -29.43
CA ASP A 328 -18.15 6.44 -28.09
C ASP A 328 -19.29 5.43 -27.78
N ALA A 329 -20.09 5.05 -28.79
CA ALA A 329 -21.16 4.05 -28.64
C ALA A 329 -20.64 2.61 -28.56
N GLU A 330 -19.57 2.28 -29.30
CA GLU A 330 -18.90 0.98 -29.22
C GLU A 330 -18.18 0.80 -27.88
N ILE A 331 -17.49 1.84 -27.39
CA ILE A 331 -16.91 1.90 -26.04
C ILE A 331 -18.01 1.76 -24.98
N ALA A 332 -19.12 2.50 -25.10
CA ALA A 332 -20.24 2.38 -24.16
C ALA A 332 -20.84 0.96 -24.13
N LYS A 333 -20.92 0.29 -25.28
CA LYS A 333 -21.37 -1.11 -25.39
C LYS A 333 -20.36 -2.10 -24.81
N ALA A 334 -19.05 -1.88 -25.00
CA ALA A 334 -17.99 -2.70 -24.40
C ALA A 334 -17.98 -2.57 -22.86
N ASN A 335 -18.27 -1.39 -22.33
CA ASN A 335 -18.31 -1.09 -20.89
C ASN A 335 -19.65 -1.40 -20.20
N MET A 336 -20.60 -2.05 -20.87
CA MET A 336 -21.76 -2.63 -20.19
C MET A 336 -21.30 -3.78 -19.27
N ARG A 337 -21.59 -3.67 -17.97
CA ARG A 337 -21.35 -4.73 -16.98
C ARG A 337 -22.06 -6.02 -17.38
N ARG A 338 -21.35 -7.15 -17.33
CA ARG A 338 -21.83 -8.53 -17.62
C ARG A 338 -21.89 -9.35 -16.32
N THR A 339 -22.38 -8.74 -15.24
CA THR A 339 -22.45 -9.32 -13.88
C THR A 339 -23.39 -10.51 -13.74
N ASP A 340 -24.26 -10.79 -14.72
CA ASP A 340 -25.10 -12.00 -14.74
C ASP A 340 -24.30 -13.22 -15.27
N LYS A 341 -24.29 -14.31 -14.48
CA LYS A 341 -23.78 -15.64 -14.87
C LYS A 341 -24.32 -16.07 -16.24
N LYS A 342 -25.60 -15.80 -16.54
CA LYS A 342 -26.29 -16.18 -17.79
C LYS A 342 -25.78 -15.45 -19.03
N ILE A 343 -25.09 -14.32 -18.87
CA ILE A 343 -24.50 -13.56 -19.97
C ILE A 343 -23.05 -14.00 -20.13
N SER A 344 -22.27 -13.99 -19.05
CA SER A 344 -20.84 -14.29 -19.08
C SER A 344 -20.52 -15.75 -19.47
N ILE A 345 -21.35 -16.73 -19.10
CA ILE A 345 -21.07 -18.15 -19.42
C ILE A 345 -21.03 -18.42 -20.95
N LYS A 346 -21.70 -17.60 -21.76
CA LYS A 346 -21.76 -17.75 -23.23
C LYS A 346 -20.45 -17.36 -23.94
N GLU A 347 -19.53 -16.74 -23.21
CA GLU A 347 -18.16 -16.46 -23.67
C GLU A 347 -17.25 -17.68 -23.51
N MET A 348 -17.66 -18.70 -22.75
CA MET A 348 -16.83 -19.82 -22.34
C MET A 348 -16.85 -20.98 -23.33
N ILE A 349 -15.66 -21.48 -23.64
CA ILE A 349 -15.41 -22.73 -24.36
C ILE A 349 -14.78 -23.70 -23.36
N VAL A 350 -15.44 -24.83 -23.11
CA VAL A 350 -14.95 -25.87 -22.18
C VAL A 350 -14.27 -26.99 -22.96
N ASP A 351 -13.00 -27.26 -22.66
CA ASP A 351 -12.22 -28.32 -23.31
C ASP A 351 -12.25 -29.59 -22.47
N LEU A 352 -12.89 -30.64 -23.00
CA LEU A 352 -13.11 -31.92 -22.32
C LEU A 352 -12.09 -32.97 -22.81
N PRO A 353 -11.40 -33.68 -21.90
CA PRO A 353 -10.39 -34.67 -22.26
C PRO A 353 -11.02 -36.02 -22.62
N SER A 354 -10.54 -36.67 -23.69
CA SER A 354 -11.07 -37.96 -24.19
C SER A 354 -11.01 -39.13 -23.20
N CYS A 355 -10.21 -39.04 -22.13
CA CYS A 355 -10.10 -40.06 -21.08
C CYS A 355 -11.10 -39.88 -19.92
N LEU A 356 -11.94 -38.85 -19.93
CA LEU A 356 -12.98 -38.68 -18.92
C LEU A 356 -14.08 -39.74 -19.10
N ASN A 357 -14.68 -40.20 -17.99
CA ASN A 357 -15.79 -41.15 -18.00
C ASN A 357 -16.94 -40.63 -18.88
N SER A 358 -17.30 -41.36 -19.93
CA SER A 358 -18.31 -40.94 -20.92
C SER A 358 -19.61 -40.47 -20.29
N ARG A 359 -20.10 -41.14 -19.23
CA ARG A 359 -21.32 -40.72 -18.52
C ARG A 359 -21.21 -39.32 -17.92
N VAL A 360 -20.04 -38.92 -17.43
CA VAL A 360 -19.79 -37.57 -16.89
C VAL A 360 -19.69 -36.57 -18.05
N THR A 361 -18.97 -36.92 -19.11
CA THR A 361 -18.84 -36.11 -20.33
C THR A 361 -20.20 -35.80 -20.97
N ASP A 362 -21.05 -36.82 -21.14
CA ASP A 362 -22.41 -36.69 -21.72
C ASP A 362 -23.30 -35.76 -20.87
N GLN A 363 -23.19 -35.84 -19.54
CA GLN A 363 -23.89 -34.97 -18.60
C GLN A 363 -23.37 -33.52 -18.67
N ILE A 364 -22.05 -33.32 -18.74
CA ILE A 364 -21.44 -31.99 -18.92
C ILE A 364 -21.89 -31.37 -20.25
N ARG A 365 -21.85 -32.10 -21.38
CA ARG A 365 -22.35 -31.61 -22.68
C ARG A 365 -23.81 -31.16 -22.58
N THR A 366 -24.65 -31.96 -21.91
CA THR A 366 -26.08 -31.66 -21.70
C THR A 366 -26.28 -30.37 -20.89
N PHE A 367 -25.53 -30.20 -19.79
CA PHE A 367 -25.66 -29.02 -18.94
C PHE A 367 -25.05 -27.76 -19.56
N LEU A 368 -23.92 -27.84 -20.26
CA LEU A 368 -23.33 -26.71 -21.00
C LEU A 368 -24.24 -26.27 -22.17
N GLY A 369 -24.76 -27.22 -22.94
CA GLY A 369 -25.72 -26.96 -24.02
C GLY A 369 -27.00 -26.28 -23.52
N SER A 370 -27.44 -26.56 -22.28
CA SER A 370 -28.59 -25.88 -21.67
C SER A 370 -28.34 -24.41 -21.28
N LYS A 371 -27.09 -23.93 -21.36
CA LYS A 371 -26.68 -22.56 -20.99
C LYS A 371 -26.02 -21.77 -22.14
N ASP A 372 -26.12 -22.28 -23.37
CA ASP A 372 -25.45 -21.74 -24.57
C ASP A 372 -23.90 -21.64 -24.45
N ALA A 373 -23.27 -22.55 -23.71
CA ALA A 373 -21.80 -22.61 -23.58
C ALA A 373 -21.18 -23.57 -24.61
N GLU A 374 -20.11 -23.13 -25.27
CA GLU A 374 -19.38 -23.96 -26.25
C GLU A 374 -18.54 -25.04 -25.54
N HIS A 375 -18.35 -26.18 -26.19
CA HIS A 375 -17.46 -27.24 -25.72
C HIS A 375 -16.69 -27.88 -26.87
N THR A 376 -15.47 -28.33 -26.60
CA THR A 376 -14.66 -29.10 -27.55
C THR A 376 -14.02 -30.30 -26.86
N GLU A 377 -13.75 -31.36 -27.62
CA GLU A 377 -13.09 -32.57 -27.12
C GLU A 377 -11.66 -32.66 -27.65
N PHE A 378 -10.72 -33.04 -26.78
CA PHE A 378 -9.31 -33.19 -27.15
C PHE A 378 -8.71 -34.49 -26.63
N GLU A 379 -7.82 -35.09 -27.41
CA GLU A 379 -7.15 -36.32 -27.01
C GLU A 379 -6.17 -36.07 -25.85
N SER A 380 -6.34 -36.80 -24.75
CA SER A 380 -5.55 -36.61 -23.54
C SER A 380 -5.39 -37.89 -22.73
N THR A 381 -4.18 -38.13 -22.23
CA THR A 381 -3.85 -39.17 -21.26
C THR A 381 -4.01 -38.72 -19.79
N LEU A 382 -4.50 -37.49 -19.56
CA LEU A 382 -4.76 -36.92 -18.24
C LEU A 382 -6.20 -36.35 -18.19
N PRO A 383 -6.99 -36.63 -17.12
CA PRO A 383 -8.39 -36.21 -16.99
C PRO A 383 -8.48 -34.74 -16.55
N VAL A 384 -7.93 -33.85 -17.38
CA VAL A 384 -7.85 -32.41 -17.13
C VAL A 384 -8.82 -31.66 -18.04
N VAL A 385 -9.84 -31.05 -17.45
CA VAL A 385 -10.72 -30.06 -18.10
C VAL A 385 -10.00 -28.71 -18.14
N LYS A 386 -10.19 -27.95 -19.21
CA LYS A 386 -9.67 -26.58 -19.37
C LYS A 386 -10.76 -25.62 -19.82
N TRP A 387 -10.45 -24.34 -19.74
CA TRP A 387 -11.30 -23.26 -20.23
C TRP A 387 -10.56 -22.36 -21.21
N ARG A 388 -11.27 -21.95 -22.26
CA ARG A 388 -10.90 -20.84 -23.13
C ARG A 388 -12.08 -19.86 -23.17
N ARG A 389 -11.82 -18.59 -23.44
CA ARG A 389 -12.85 -17.55 -23.58
C ARG A 389 -12.80 -16.93 -24.96
N ASN A 390 -13.97 -16.80 -25.61
CA ASN A 390 -14.16 -16.06 -26.85
C ASN A 390 -14.43 -14.58 -26.51
N THR A 391 -13.37 -13.78 -26.46
CA THR A 391 -13.38 -12.44 -25.89
C THR A 391 -13.57 -11.37 -26.99
N ASP A 392 -14.52 -10.44 -26.78
CA ASP A 392 -14.84 -9.32 -27.68
C ASP A 392 -14.44 -7.93 -27.14
N ARG A 393 -13.77 -7.88 -25.98
CA ARG A 393 -13.28 -6.65 -25.32
C ARG A 393 -12.06 -6.93 -24.45
N GLU A 394 -11.13 -5.98 -24.36
CA GLU A 394 -9.92 -6.08 -23.54
C GLU A 394 -9.87 -4.91 -22.56
N TYR A 395 -9.29 -5.11 -21.37
CA TYR A 395 -9.17 -4.05 -20.38
C TYR A 395 -7.95 -3.18 -20.65
N ASN A 396 -8.14 -1.88 -20.60
CA ASN A 396 -7.11 -0.87 -20.80
C ASN A 396 -6.81 -0.20 -19.46
N GLU A 397 -5.73 -0.61 -18.81
CA GLU A 397 -5.32 -0.15 -17.47
C GLU A 397 -4.95 1.35 -17.44
N GLU A 398 -4.47 1.93 -18.55
CA GLU A 398 -4.15 3.37 -18.64
C GLU A 398 -5.40 4.26 -18.72
N MET A 399 -6.50 3.71 -19.25
CA MET A 399 -7.75 4.43 -19.54
C MET A 399 -8.93 4.01 -18.67
N ASP A 400 -8.68 3.11 -17.69
CA ASP A 400 -9.63 2.49 -16.76
C ASP A 400 -10.97 2.08 -17.41
N ARG A 401 -10.89 1.35 -18.54
CA ARG A 401 -12.06 0.95 -19.33
C ARG A 401 -11.85 -0.32 -20.16
N TRP A 402 -12.95 -0.91 -20.61
CA TRP A 402 -12.94 -1.91 -21.66
C TRP A 402 -12.91 -1.26 -23.05
N ASP A 403 -11.90 -1.61 -23.86
CA ASP A 403 -11.86 -1.31 -25.29
C ASP A 403 -12.38 -2.52 -26.08
N ALA A 404 -13.09 -2.29 -27.19
CA ALA A 404 -13.62 -3.36 -28.04
C ALA A 404 -12.49 -4.00 -28.87
N VAL A 405 -12.47 -5.33 -28.96
CA VAL A 405 -11.42 -6.10 -29.65
C VAL A 405 -12.05 -7.16 -30.55
N PRO A 406 -11.54 -7.40 -31.78
CA PRO A 406 -12.02 -8.48 -32.63
C PRO A 406 -12.01 -9.83 -31.91
N ARG A 407 -13.10 -10.60 -32.04
CA ARG A 407 -13.34 -11.86 -31.30
C ARG A 407 -12.12 -12.78 -31.31
N THR A 408 -11.48 -12.88 -30.16
CA THR A 408 -10.20 -13.60 -29.98
C THR A 408 -10.35 -14.64 -28.88
N ILE A 409 -9.98 -15.89 -29.19
CA ILE A 409 -10.02 -16.98 -28.22
C ILE A 409 -8.75 -16.93 -27.36
N LYS A 410 -8.89 -16.61 -26.08
CA LYS A 410 -7.78 -16.60 -25.09
C LYS A 410 -7.93 -17.78 -24.11
N PRO A 411 -6.84 -18.44 -23.68
CA PRO A 411 -6.90 -19.46 -22.64
C PRO A 411 -7.13 -18.82 -21.26
N GLU A 412 -7.87 -19.49 -20.39
CA GLU A 412 -8.01 -19.12 -18.98
C GLU A 412 -6.91 -19.74 -18.12
N ASN A 413 -6.47 -19.03 -17.09
CA ASN A 413 -5.37 -19.47 -16.20
C ASN A 413 -5.83 -20.52 -15.14
N PHE A 414 -6.71 -21.43 -15.52
CA PHE A 414 -7.23 -22.52 -14.67
C PHE A 414 -7.28 -23.85 -15.42
N VAL A 415 -6.95 -24.92 -14.70
CA VAL A 415 -7.12 -26.31 -15.15
C VAL A 415 -7.72 -27.15 -14.03
N MET A 416 -8.65 -28.04 -14.36
CA MET A 416 -9.31 -28.90 -13.37
C MET A 416 -9.01 -30.38 -13.63
N CYS A 417 -8.34 -31.03 -12.69
CA CYS A 417 -8.09 -32.47 -12.72
C CYS A 417 -9.25 -33.19 -12.02
N VAL A 418 -9.98 -34.02 -12.76
CA VAL A 418 -11.10 -34.83 -12.25
C VAL A 418 -10.57 -36.23 -11.94
N LEU A 419 -10.65 -36.65 -10.67
CA LEU A 419 -10.11 -37.94 -10.20
C LEU A 419 -11.18 -38.73 -9.45
N LEU A 420 -11.15 -40.06 -9.56
CA LEU A 420 -11.92 -40.91 -8.65
C LEU A 420 -11.15 -41.03 -7.32
N ALA A 421 -11.86 -41.10 -6.20
CA ALA A 421 -11.25 -41.23 -4.87
C ALA A 421 -10.34 -42.46 -4.71
N LYS A 422 -10.63 -43.55 -5.45
CA LYS A 422 -9.75 -44.73 -5.54
C LYS A 422 -8.38 -44.36 -6.11
N ASP A 423 -8.39 -43.69 -7.26
CA ASP A 423 -7.19 -43.39 -8.04
C ASP A 423 -6.37 -42.28 -7.36
N PHE A 424 -7.05 -41.35 -6.68
CA PHE A 424 -6.41 -40.41 -5.76
C PHE A 424 -5.67 -41.13 -4.61
N VAL A 425 -6.30 -42.09 -3.93
CA VAL A 425 -5.64 -42.84 -2.85
C VAL A 425 -4.49 -43.71 -3.39
N GLU A 426 -4.61 -44.27 -4.59
CA GLU A 426 -3.49 -44.99 -5.24
C GLU A 426 -2.28 -44.09 -5.51
N LEU A 427 -2.48 -42.79 -5.80
CA LEU A 427 -1.40 -41.78 -5.86
C LEU A 427 -0.84 -41.41 -4.48
N VAL A 428 -1.65 -41.45 -3.41
CA VAL A 428 -1.19 -41.24 -2.02
C VAL A 428 -0.34 -42.41 -1.53
N THR A 429 -0.72 -43.65 -1.87
CA THR A 429 0.03 -44.87 -1.53
C THR A 429 1.11 -45.24 -2.56
N GLY A 430 1.37 -44.37 -3.54
CA GLY A 430 2.33 -44.62 -4.62
C GLY A 430 3.78 -44.56 -4.15
N GLY A 431 4.64 -45.39 -4.76
CA GLY A 431 6.10 -45.30 -4.59
C GLY A 431 6.67 -44.06 -5.28
N GLU A 432 7.90 -43.67 -4.90
CA GLU A 432 8.58 -42.48 -5.43
C GLU A 432 8.54 -42.40 -6.97
N GLY A 433 8.02 -41.30 -7.51
CA GLY A 433 7.89 -41.08 -8.95
C GLY A 433 6.57 -41.56 -9.57
N GLN A 434 5.75 -42.30 -8.83
CA GLN A 434 4.31 -42.51 -9.10
C GLN A 434 3.42 -41.90 -8.01
N ASP A 435 4.02 -41.20 -7.06
CA ASP A 435 3.35 -40.54 -5.94
C ASP A 435 2.61 -39.25 -6.35
N LEU A 436 1.78 -38.76 -5.43
CA LEU A 436 0.98 -37.55 -5.61
C LEU A 436 1.81 -36.30 -5.95
N ASN A 437 3.03 -36.15 -5.44
CA ASN A 437 3.87 -34.98 -5.75
C ASN A 437 4.40 -35.07 -7.18
N ALA A 438 4.80 -36.26 -7.65
CA ALA A 438 5.17 -36.48 -9.04
C ALA A 438 4.00 -36.20 -10.01
N HIS A 439 2.77 -36.57 -9.63
CA HIS A 439 1.56 -36.23 -10.39
C HIS A 439 1.34 -34.72 -10.47
N VAL A 440 1.39 -34.01 -9.33
CA VAL A 440 1.22 -32.54 -9.28
C VAL A 440 2.31 -31.82 -10.06
N LEU A 441 3.57 -32.25 -9.92
CA LEU A 441 4.68 -31.65 -10.65
C LEU A 441 4.52 -31.83 -12.16
N LYS A 442 4.11 -33.03 -12.61
CA LYS A 442 3.80 -33.31 -14.02
C LYS A 442 2.64 -32.45 -14.56
N LEU A 443 1.64 -32.13 -13.74
CA LEU A 443 0.59 -31.17 -14.10
C LEU A 443 1.15 -29.74 -14.18
N LYS A 444 1.92 -29.29 -13.18
CA LYS A 444 2.53 -27.95 -13.18
C LYS A 444 3.48 -27.73 -14.36
N THR A 445 4.36 -28.67 -14.68
CA THR A 445 5.24 -28.59 -15.86
C THR A 445 4.47 -28.58 -17.19
N LYS A 446 3.24 -29.12 -17.24
CA LYS A 446 2.38 -29.07 -18.44
C LYS A 446 1.51 -27.81 -18.51
N PHE A 447 1.30 -27.12 -17.38
CA PHE A 447 0.35 -26.01 -17.21
C PHE A 447 0.94 -24.90 -16.32
N GLU A 448 2.16 -24.46 -16.65
CA GLU A 448 3.03 -23.63 -15.79
C GLU A 448 2.42 -22.29 -15.34
N SER A 449 1.48 -21.74 -16.11
CA SER A 449 0.76 -20.49 -15.81
C SER A 449 -0.61 -20.67 -15.13
N CYS A 450 -1.08 -21.91 -14.92
CA CYS A 450 -2.47 -22.19 -14.54
C CYS A 450 -2.61 -22.67 -13.09
N LYS A 451 -3.63 -22.15 -12.38
CA LYS A 451 -3.99 -22.69 -11.06
C LYS A 451 -4.78 -23.99 -11.20
N ILE A 452 -4.37 -25.01 -10.44
CA ILE A 452 -4.93 -26.36 -10.51
C ILE A 452 -6.09 -26.51 -9.51
N ILE A 453 -7.21 -27.05 -9.98
CA ILE A 453 -8.37 -27.45 -9.19
C ILE A 453 -8.48 -28.98 -9.23
N TYR A 454 -8.52 -29.65 -8.08
CA TYR A 454 -8.84 -31.07 -7.98
C TYR A 454 -10.32 -31.26 -7.67
N LEU A 455 -11.00 -32.06 -8.50
CA LEU A 455 -12.39 -32.49 -8.30
C LEU A 455 -12.39 -33.99 -8.03
N ILE A 456 -12.55 -34.39 -6.77
CA ILE A 456 -12.39 -35.79 -6.32
C ILE A 456 -13.76 -36.45 -6.15
N GLU A 457 -14.12 -37.34 -7.07
CA GLU A 457 -15.40 -38.05 -7.07
C GLU A 457 -15.43 -39.24 -6.11
N GLY A 458 -16.46 -39.28 -5.28
CA GLY A 458 -16.75 -40.36 -4.35
C GLY A 458 -15.96 -40.30 -3.04
N PHE A 459 -15.18 -39.24 -2.77
CA PHE A 459 -14.25 -39.19 -1.65
C PHE A 459 -14.91 -39.47 -0.29
N MET A 460 -16.01 -38.79 0.01
CA MET A 460 -16.75 -39.01 1.27
C MET A 460 -17.43 -40.38 1.35
N ALA A 461 -17.70 -41.05 0.23
CA ALA A 461 -18.18 -42.44 0.22
C ALA A 461 -17.03 -43.43 0.42
N TRP A 462 -15.85 -43.15 -0.15
CA TRP A 462 -14.63 -43.93 0.02
C TRP A 462 -14.13 -43.90 1.47
N MET A 463 -14.01 -42.71 2.10
CA MET A 463 -13.57 -42.57 3.51
C MET A 463 -14.48 -43.35 4.47
N ARG A 464 -15.81 -43.25 4.31
CA ARG A 464 -16.78 -44.05 5.10
C ARG A 464 -16.60 -45.56 4.89
N LYS A 465 -16.29 -45.99 3.67
CA LYS A 465 -16.01 -47.40 3.37
C LYS A 465 -14.69 -47.88 3.99
N ASN A 466 -13.64 -47.06 3.93
CA ASN A 466 -12.33 -47.35 4.54
C ASN A 466 -12.43 -47.48 6.06
N ARG A 467 -13.14 -46.56 6.73
CA ARG A 467 -13.41 -46.64 8.17
C ARG A 467 -14.24 -47.89 8.54
N ASN A 468 -15.22 -48.27 7.72
CA ASN A 468 -15.95 -49.52 7.90
C ASN A 468 -15.04 -50.76 7.74
N THR A 469 -13.99 -50.70 6.91
CA THR A 469 -12.94 -51.74 6.84
C THR A 469 -12.13 -51.80 8.13
N LYS A 470 -11.69 -50.65 8.68
CA LYS A 470 -10.99 -50.56 9.99
C LYS A 470 -11.81 -51.22 11.09
N ASP A 471 -13.09 -50.85 11.18
CA ASP A 471 -14.07 -51.41 12.10
C ASP A 471 -14.26 -52.92 11.96
N LYS A 472 -14.27 -53.43 10.72
CA LYS A 472 -14.39 -54.86 10.41
C LYS A 472 -13.13 -55.62 10.85
N GLN A 473 -11.95 -55.13 10.46
CA GLN A 473 -10.66 -55.72 10.83
C GLN A 473 -10.45 -55.73 12.35
N PHE A 474 -10.82 -54.65 13.05
CA PHE A 474 -10.79 -54.60 14.51
C PHE A 474 -11.73 -55.64 15.14
N LYS A 475 -12.96 -55.77 14.65
CA LYS A 475 -13.93 -56.78 15.13
C LYS A 475 -13.46 -58.21 14.83
N GLU A 476 -12.81 -58.46 13.69
CA GLU A 476 -12.23 -59.76 13.35
C GLU A 476 -11.00 -60.08 14.21
N ALA A 477 -10.13 -59.10 14.48
CA ALA A 477 -8.99 -59.26 15.38
C ALA A 477 -9.43 -59.54 16.82
N VAL A 478 -10.34 -58.74 17.38
CA VAL A 478 -10.93 -58.99 18.72
C VAL A 478 -11.59 -60.37 18.78
N ARG A 479 -12.24 -60.81 17.71
CA ARG A 479 -12.82 -62.17 17.62
C ARG A 479 -11.77 -63.28 17.54
N SER A 480 -10.58 -63.03 16.99
CA SER A 480 -9.47 -64.01 16.99
C SER A 480 -8.77 -64.16 18.34
N TYR A 481 -8.92 -63.20 19.26
CA TYR A 481 -8.45 -63.32 20.65
C TYR A 481 -9.46 -64.03 21.57
N LEU A 482 -10.64 -64.40 21.06
CA LEU A 482 -11.61 -65.23 21.77
C LEU A 482 -11.44 -66.71 21.35
N PRO A 483 -11.40 -67.67 22.29
CA PRO A 483 -11.37 -69.10 21.94
C PRO A 483 -12.57 -69.49 21.06
N GLN A 484 -12.31 -70.24 20.00
CA GLN A 484 -13.35 -70.85 19.18
C GLN A 484 -13.45 -72.35 19.42
N GLU A 485 -14.67 -72.82 19.62
CA GLU A 485 -15.05 -74.23 19.40
C GLU A 485 -15.13 -74.54 17.89
N GLU A 486 -15.28 -75.82 17.54
CA GLU A 486 -14.96 -76.38 16.23
C GLU A 486 -15.77 -75.85 15.00
N PRO A 487 -15.20 -75.96 13.77
CA PRO A 487 -15.71 -75.24 12.61
C PRO A 487 -16.86 -75.95 11.86
N THR A 488 -18.04 -75.34 11.82
CA THR A 488 -19.09 -75.72 10.87
C THR A 488 -18.74 -75.29 9.44
N ALA A 489 -18.62 -76.25 8.52
CA ALA A 489 -18.12 -76.00 7.17
C ALA A 489 -19.13 -75.31 6.23
N SER A 490 -18.91 -74.01 5.95
CA SER A 490 -19.49 -73.36 4.77
C SER A 490 -18.59 -72.22 4.24
N GLN A 491 -17.52 -72.56 3.52
CA GLN A 491 -16.60 -71.59 2.91
C GLN A 491 -17.27 -70.79 1.77
N ARG A 492 -17.89 -69.65 2.08
CA ARG A 492 -18.29 -68.69 1.05
C ARG A 492 -17.08 -67.84 0.67
N ARG A 493 -16.44 -68.19 -0.46
CA ARG A 493 -15.20 -67.60 -1.03
C ARG A 493 -14.85 -66.21 -0.48
N LYS A 494 -13.77 -66.10 0.31
CA LYS A 494 -13.17 -64.80 0.65
C LYS A 494 -12.80 -64.07 -0.64
N LYS A 495 -13.57 -63.05 -1.00
CA LYS A 495 -13.10 -61.99 -1.89
C LYS A 495 -11.92 -61.32 -1.17
N LYS A 496 -10.87 -60.88 -1.89
CA LYS A 496 -9.87 -59.98 -1.28
C LYS A 496 -10.64 -58.76 -0.75
N ASP A 497 -10.76 -58.65 0.57
CA ASP A 497 -11.18 -57.41 1.19
C ASP A 497 -10.12 -56.34 0.86
N ALA A 498 -10.54 -55.09 0.73
CA ALA A 498 -9.59 -54.00 0.57
C ALA A 498 -8.76 -53.87 1.85
N GLU A 499 -7.47 -53.61 1.69
CA GLU A 499 -6.58 -53.30 2.80
C GLU A 499 -6.99 -51.95 3.42
N TYR A 500 -6.77 -51.78 4.73
CA TYR A 500 -7.07 -50.51 5.39
C TYR A 500 -5.91 -49.55 5.11
N VAL A 501 -6.19 -48.43 4.45
CA VAL A 501 -5.25 -47.33 4.28
C VAL A 501 -5.45 -46.38 5.45
N ASP A 502 -4.38 -45.86 6.05
CA ASP A 502 -4.55 -44.96 7.19
C ASP A 502 -5.25 -43.66 6.77
N GLU A 503 -6.12 -43.16 7.65
CA GLU A 503 -6.92 -41.95 7.36
C GLU A 503 -6.06 -40.69 7.46
N ASP A 504 -5.11 -40.66 8.41
CA ASP A 504 -4.19 -39.56 8.63
C ASP A 504 -3.30 -39.30 7.40
N LEU A 505 -2.82 -40.36 6.72
CA LEU A 505 -2.02 -40.24 5.49
C LEU A 505 -2.79 -39.59 4.33
N VAL A 506 -4.11 -39.81 4.25
CA VAL A 506 -4.97 -39.24 3.21
C VAL A 506 -5.31 -37.78 3.52
N GLU A 507 -5.53 -37.44 4.80
CA GLU A 507 -5.74 -36.05 5.23
C GLU A 507 -4.46 -35.20 5.12
N ASP A 508 -3.28 -35.74 5.49
CA ASP A 508 -1.98 -35.09 5.27
C ASP A 508 -1.67 -34.87 3.79
N ALA A 509 -2.03 -35.82 2.91
CA ALA A 509 -1.85 -35.66 1.46
C ALA A 509 -2.72 -34.54 0.87
N LEU A 510 -3.98 -34.42 1.33
CA LEU A 510 -4.86 -33.31 0.98
C LEU A 510 -4.33 -31.96 1.51
N LEU A 511 -3.80 -31.93 2.73
CA LEU A 511 -3.19 -30.74 3.32
C LEU A 511 -1.92 -30.30 2.56
N ASN A 512 -1.07 -31.26 2.17
CA ASN A 512 0.13 -31.04 1.37
C ASN A 512 -0.20 -30.43 0.00
N LEU A 513 -1.20 -30.96 -0.71
CA LEU A 513 -1.71 -30.39 -1.97
C LEU A 513 -2.13 -28.91 -1.87
N GLN A 514 -2.59 -28.47 -0.70
CA GLN A 514 -3.01 -27.09 -0.48
C GLN A 514 -1.83 -26.21 -0.04
N VAL A 515 -1.11 -26.62 1.00
CA VAL A 515 -0.07 -25.80 1.65
C VAL A 515 1.22 -25.74 0.83
N VAL A 516 1.64 -26.83 0.20
CA VAL A 516 2.90 -26.90 -0.57
C VAL A 516 2.66 -26.56 -2.04
N HIS A 517 1.51 -26.98 -2.59
CA HIS A 517 1.25 -26.87 -4.03
C HIS A 517 0.26 -25.77 -4.45
N ASP A 518 -0.40 -25.07 -3.52
CA ASP A 518 -1.40 -24.02 -3.80
C ASP A 518 -2.52 -24.49 -4.77
N THR A 519 -2.99 -25.72 -4.59
CA THR A 519 -4.10 -26.29 -5.39
C THR A 519 -5.42 -26.21 -4.63
N LEU A 520 -6.50 -25.97 -5.37
CA LEU A 520 -7.86 -25.94 -4.82
C LEU A 520 -8.45 -27.36 -4.85
N ILE A 521 -9.18 -27.79 -3.83
CA ILE A 521 -9.74 -29.15 -3.78
C ILE A 521 -11.22 -29.12 -3.44
N HIS A 522 -12.02 -29.85 -4.23
CA HIS A 522 -13.45 -30.02 -4.02
C HIS A 522 -13.85 -31.50 -4.12
N HIS A 523 -14.72 -31.96 -3.21
CA HIS A 523 -15.17 -33.35 -3.14
C HIS A 523 -16.61 -33.48 -3.64
N THR A 524 -16.87 -34.46 -4.51
CA THR A 524 -18.23 -34.84 -4.94
C THR A 524 -18.55 -36.28 -4.51
N ASN A 525 -19.83 -36.65 -4.53
CA ASN A 525 -20.31 -37.98 -4.11
C ASN A 525 -20.75 -38.85 -5.30
N ALA A 526 -21.11 -38.25 -6.44
CA ALA A 526 -21.70 -38.93 -7.58
C ALA A 526 -21.34 -38.24 -8.92
N PRO A 527 -21.34 -38.96 -10.05
CA PRO A 527 -20.96 -38.41 -11.37
C PRO A 527 -21.86 -37.27 -11.85
N ASN A 528 -23.16 -37.30 -11.51
CA ASN A 528 -24.08 -36.20 -11.77
C ASN A 528 -23.64 -34.91 -11.06
N GLU A 529 -23.24 -35.01 -9.79
CA GLU A 529 -22.74 -33.89 -8.98
C GLU A 529 -21.39 -33.41 -9.53
N THR A 530 -20.50 -34.31 -9.95
CA THR A 530 -19.25 -33.97 -10.67
C THR A 530 -19.53 -33.13 -11.91
N ALA A 531 -20.53 -33.50 -12.74
CA ALA A 531 -20.91 -32.75 -13.93
C ALA A 531 -21.54 -31.37 -13.61
N GLU A 532 -22.39 -31.29 -12.58
CA GLU A 532 -22.96 -30.02 -12.10
C GLU A 532 -21.86 -29.06 -11.60
N TRP A 533 -20.88 -29.57 -10.84
CA TRP A 533 -19.77 -28.74 -10.34
C TRP A 533 -18.87 -28.21 -11.45
N VAL A 534 -18.57 -28.98 -12.50
CA VAL A 534 -17.81 -28.47 -13.67
C VAL A 534 -18.52 -27.24 -14.30
N VAL A 535 -19.84 -27.25 -14.39
CA VAL A 535 -20.62 -26.10 -14.91
C VAL A 535 -20.65 -24.94 -13.91
N ASN A 536 -20.79 -25.21 -12.60
CA ASN A 536 -20.74 -24.16 -11.57
C ASN A 536 -19.37 -23.45 -11.53
N PHE A 537 -18.27 -24.20 -11.64
CA PHE A 537 -16.93 -23.61 -11.79
C PHE A 537 -16.78 -22.82 -13.10
N THR A 538 -17.42 -23.25 -14.19
CA THR A 538 -17.45 -22.49 -15.46
C THR A 538 -18.15 -21.13 -15.29
N GLU A 539 -19.27 -21.05 -14.55
CA GLU A 539 -19.94 -19.77 -14.21
C GLU A 539 -19.12 -18.87 -13.27
N GLN A 540 -18.27 -19.44 -12.40
CA GLN A 540 -17.39 -18.66 -11.53
C GLN A 540 -16.20 -18.09 -12.30
N ILE A 541 -15.61 -18.88 -13.20
CA ILE A 541 -14.54 -18.45 -14.10
C ILE A 541 -15.08 -17.39 -15.07
N SER A 542 -16.31 -17.54 -15.59
CA SER A 542 -16.90 -16.56 -16.49
C SER A 542 -17.04 -15.16 -15.87
N LEU A 543 -17.41 -15.06 -14.58
CA LEU A 543 -17.52 -13.80 -13.85
C LEU A 543 -16.19 -13.21 -13.33
N ARG A 544 -15.10 -14.00 -13.29
CA ARG A 544 -13.83 -13.59 -12.65
C ARG A 544 -13.27 -12.24 -13.14
N PRO A 545 -13.25 -11.89 -14.43
CA PRO A 545 -12.68 -10.62 -14.88
C PRO A 545 -13.40 -9.40 -14.29
N GLU A 546 -14.73 -9.44 -14.17
CA GLU A 546 -15.49 -8.32 -13.57
C GLU A 546 -15.39 -8.31 -12.03
N LYS A 547 -15.33 -9.48 -11.37
CA LYS A 547 -15.01 -9.54 -9.93
C LYS A 547 -13.63 -8.94 -9.63
N LEU A 548 -12.62 -9.17 -10.47
CA LEU A 548 -11.28 -8.59 -10.31
C LEU A 548 -11.29 -7.07 -10.52
N GLN A 549 -12.02 -6.54 -11.51
CA GLN A 549 -12.09 -5.08 -11.72
C GLN A 549 -12.89 -4.36 -10.62
N ASN A 550 -13.93 -4.98 -10.06
CA ASN A 550 -14.62 -4.45 -8.88
C ASN A 550 -13.77 -4.49 -7.60
N LEU A 551 -12.62 -5.18 -7.61
CA LEU A 551 -11.64 -5.24 -6.51
C LEU A 551 -10.42 -4.32 -6.73
N SER A 552 -10.13 -3.88 -7.96
CA SER A 552 -9.11 -2.87 -8.26
C SER A 552 -9.63 -1.44 -8.09
N LEU A 553 -10.92 -1.21 -8.38
CA LEU A 553 -11.63 0.00 -7.99
C LEU A 553 -11.80 0.04 -6.47
N ASP A 554 -11.17 1.02 -5.79
CA ASP A 554 -11.21 1.25 -4.33
C ASP A 554 -12.60 1.71 -3.85
N THR A 555 -13.57 0.81 -4.02
CA THR A 555 -15.01 1.02 -4.02
C THR A 555 -15.73 -0.06 -3.21
N THR A 556 -14.99 -0.75 -2.33
CA THR A 556 -15.51 -1.79 -1.43
C THR A 556 -16.61 -1.28 -0.50
N PHE A 557 -16.67 0.03 -0.26
CA PHE A 557 -17.75 0.74 0.44
C PHE A 557 -19.05 0.91 -0.39
N CYS A 558 -18.97 0.68 -1.70
CA CYS A 558 -20.01 0.89 -2.70
C CYS A 558 -20.46 -0.43 -3.35
N MET A 559 -20.58 -1.51 -2.57
CA MET A 559 -21.23 -2.75 -3.02
C MET A 559 -22.64 -2.46 -3.57
N GLU A 560 -23.11 -3.28 -4.53
CA GLU A 560 -24.37 -3.03 -5.26
C GLU A 560 -25.60 -3.09 -4.32
N SER A 561 -25.98 -1.91 -3.83
CA SER A 561 -27.05 -1.57 -2.89
C SER A 561 -26.83 -1.97 -1.41
N GLY A 562 -27.06 -1.02 -0.51
CA GLY A 562 -27.31 -1.27 0.93
C GLY A 562 -26.40 -0.53 1.92
N GLN A 563 -25.14 -0.24 1.58
CA GLN A 563 -24.17 0.28 2.54
C GLN A 563 -24.32 1.78 2.82
N VAL A 564 -24.37 2.62 1.78
CA VAL A 564 -24.59 4.06 1.91
C VAL A 564 -26.09 4.37 1.88
N LYS A 565 -26.60 5.07 2.91
CA LYS A 565 -28.00 5.46 2.98
C LYS A 565 -28.25 6.71 2.13
N THR A 566 -29.09 6.59 1.10
CA THR A 566 -29.59 7.74 0.35
C THR A 566 -30.36 8.69 1.27
N GLY A 567 -30.19 10.01 1.06
CA GLY A 567 -30.93 11.04 1.76
C GLY A 567 -32.25 11.36 1.05
N GLU A 568 -33.30 11.62 1.82
CA GLU A 568 -34.62 12.01 1.31
C GLU A 568 -34.68 13.49 0.95
N ASN A 569 -33.95 14.32 1.70
CA ASN A 569 -33.87 15.77 1.56
C ASN A 569 -32.41 16.24 1.73
N PRO A 570 -31.98 17.39 1.19
CA PRO A 570 -30.59 17.87 1.30
C PRO A 570 -30.05 17.93 2.73
N THR A 571 -30.88 18.30 3.71
CA THR A 571 -30.52 18.30 5.14
C THR A 571 -30.32 16.90 5.70
N ASP A 572 -31.14 15.93 5.28
CA ASP A 572 -31.02 14.53 5.67
C ASP A 572 -29.80 13.86 4.99
N THR A 573 -29.52 14.18 3.73
CA THR A 573 -28.26 13.82 3.05
C THR A 573 -27.04 14.33 3.81
N TYR A 574 -27.07 15.58 4.29
CA TYR A 574 -25.98 16.15 5.10
C TYR A 574 -25.85 15.45 6.46
N VAL A 575 -26.97 15.18 7.15
CA VAL A 575 -26.99 14.42 8.41
C VAL A 575 -26.49 12.98 8.25
N LYS A 576 -26.78 12.33 7.12
CA LYS A 576 -26.27 11.00 6.76
C LYS A 576 -24.77 11.04 6.41
N MET A 577 -24.33 11.99 5.58
CA MET A 577 -22.91 12.20 5.26
C MET A 577 -22.04 12.40 6.52
N LEU A 578 -22.54 13.13 7.52
CA LEU A 578 -21.84 13.27 8.80
C LEU A 578 -21.80 11.95 9.60
N GLN A 579 -22.80 11.07 9.50
CA GLN A 579 -22.85 9.79 10.22
C GLN A 579 -21.91 8.72 9.67
N GLU A 580 -21.55 8.77 8.38
CA GLU A 580 -20.52 7.88 7.80
C GLU A 580 -19.13 8.13 8.41
N MET A 581 -18.90 9.29 9.05
CA MET A 581 -17.67 9.57 9.77
C MET A 581 -17.61 8.80 11.10
N THR A 582 -16.52 8.04 11.30
CA THR A 582 -16.34 7.19 12.48
C THR A 582 -16.59 7.92 13.81
N ARG A 583 -17.54 7.36 14.59
CA ARG A 583 -18.03 7.84 15.90
C ARG A 583 -18.96 9.06 15.88
N ILE A 584 -19.42 9.54 14.72
CA ILE A 584 -20.47 10.57 14.65
C ILE A 584 -21.86 9.92 14.72
N THR A 585 -22.38 9.81 15.94
CA THR A 585 -23.77 9.37 16.18
C THR A 585 -24.77 10.41 15.68
N GLN A 586 -25.98 9.99 15.29
CA GLN A 586 -27.06 10.87 14.83
C GLN A 586 -27.31 12.15 15.71
N PRO A 587 -27.28 12.10 17.06
CA PRO A 587 -27.36 13.31 17.90
C PRO A 587 -26.20 14.32 17.74
N VAL A 588 -25.02 13.85 17.37
CA VAL A 588 -23.84 14.69 17.07
C VAL A 588 -24.01 15.34 15.70
N ALA A 589 -24.44 14.57 14.69
CA ALA A 589 -24.73 15.10 13.35
C ALA A 589 -25.79 16.22 13.41
N TRP A 590 -26.91 16.00 14.10
CA TRP A 590 -27.94 17.03 14.27
C TRP A 590 -27.45 18.26 15.05
N GLY A 591 -26.55 18.10 16.04
CA GLY A 591 -25.92 19.23 16.73
C GLY A 591 -25.09 20.10 15.78
N ILE A 592 -24.21 19.46 14.99
CA ILE A 592 -23.36 20.13 13.99
C ILE A 592 -24.22 20.83 12.93
N VAL A 593 -25.30 20.21 12.45
CA VAL A 593 -26.20 20.79 11.43
C VAL A 593 -27.05 21.94 11.99
N ALA A 594 -27.41 21.91 13.27
CA ALA A 594 -28.14 23.03 13.90
C ALA A 594 -27.26 24.29 14.04
N GLU A 595 -25.96 24.12 14.28
CA GLU A 595 -24.99 25.22 14.39
C GLU A 595 -24.46 25.68 13.01
N TYR A 596 -24.26 24.73 12.09
CA TYR A 596 -23.77 24.94 10.73
C TYR A 596 -24.72 24.30 9.70
N PRO A 597 -25.81 24.98 9.27
CA PRO A 597 -26.85 24.39 8.43
C PRO A 597 -26.45 23.95 7.01
N THR A 598 -25.23 24.25 6.55
CA THR A 598 -24.70 23.79 5.27
C THR A 598 -23.22 23.44 5.39
N VAL A 599 -22.76 22.50 4.55
CA VAL A 599 -21.34 22.09 4.48
C VAL A 599 -20.42 23.30 4.25
N GLN A 600 -20.82 24.26 3.40
CA GLN A 600 -20.06 25.49 3.17
C GLN A 600 -19.88 26.34 4.44
N LYS A 601 -20.92 26.46 5.28
CA LYS A 601 -20.83 27.14 6.58
C LYS A 601 -19.97 26.35 7.56
N LEU A 602 -20.04 25.02 7.54
CA LEU A 602 -19.22 24.16 8.37
C LEU A 602 -17.73 24.29 8.02
N VAL A 603 -17.34 24.15 6.74
CA VAL A 603 -15.95 24.34 6.28
C VAL A 603 -15.44 25.71 6.68
N LYS A 604 -16.18 26.78 6.38
CA LYS A 604 -15.77 28.14 6.75
C LYS A 604 -15.64 28.31 8.28
N GLY A 605 -16.57 27.79 9.07
CA GLY A 605 -16.51 27.85 10.53
C GLY A 605 -15.32 27.07 11.12
N LEU A 606 -14.94 25.95 10.49
CA LEU A 606 -13.75 25.17 10.81
C LEU A 606 -12.46 25.91 10.43
N GLU A 607 -12.42 26.59 9.28
CA GLU A 607 -11.28 27.42 8.87
C GLU A 607 -11.10 28.65 9.80
N GLU A 608 -12.18 29.33 10.18
CA GLU A 608 -12.13 30.52 11.04
C GLU A 608 -11.83 30.21 12.52
N ASN A 609 -12.34 29.08 13.06
CA ASN A 609 -12.23 28.75 14.50
C ASN A 609 -11.31 27.54 14.79
N GLY A 610 -10.73 26.94 13.74
CA GLY A 610 -9.73 25.89 13.83
C GLY A 610 -10.22 24.54 14.36
N PRO A 611 -9.30 23.62 14.72
CA PRO A 611 -9.61 22.23 15.04
C PRO A 611 -10.48 22.00 16.30
N SER A 612 -10.75 23.05 17.08
CA SER A 612 -11.63 22.98 18.26
C SER A 612 -13.00 23.64 18.07
N ALA A 613 -13.35 24.13 16.88
CA ALA A 613 -14.60 24.84 16.62
C ALA A 613 -15.85 24.10 17.15
N LEU A 614 -15.96 22.80 16.86
CA LEU A 614 -17.11 21.96 17.25
C LEU A 614 -16.96 21.34 18.65
N ALA A 615 -15.93 21.70 19.42
CA ALA A 615 -15.69 21.07 20.73
C ALA A 615 -16.80 21.42 21.73
N GLU A 616 -17.34 22.63 21.65
CA GLU A 616 -18.36 23.17 22.54
C GLU A 616 -19.79 23.03 21.99
N CYS A 617 -19.92 22.67 20.71
CA CYS A 617 -21.19 22.35 20.03
C CYS A 617 -22.03 21.35 20.85
N ARG A 618 -23.33 21.61 21.01
CA ARG A 618 -24.26 20.76 21.78
C ARG A 618 -24.85 19.66 20.90
N LYS A 619 -24.88 18.41 21.39
CA LYS A 619 -25.62 17.32 20.72
C LYS A 619 -27.12 17.59 20.79
N SER A 620 -27.84 17.46 19.69
CA SER A 620 -29.31 17.55 19.68
C SER A 620 -29.92 16.17 19.91
N ALA A 621 -30.89 16.04 20.82
CA ALA A 621 -31.56 14.77 21.10
C ALA A 621 -32.39 14.27 19.91
N ASN A 622 -33.00 15.19 19.16
CA ASN A 622 -33.89 14.93 18.02
C ASN A 622 -33.58 15.91 16.87
N GLY A 623 -34.14 15.67 15.68
CA GLY A 623 -34.06 16.62 14.56
C GLY A 623 -34.70 17.99 14.84
N ASN A 624 -35.63 18.06 15.81
CA ASN A 624 -36.38 19.27 16.16
C ASN A 624 -35.59 20.28 17.05
N GLY A 625 -34.26 20.31 16.97
CA GLY A 625 -33.41 21.30 17.64
C GLY A 625 -33.37 21.24 19.18
N SER A 626 -33.84 20.17 19.81
CA SER A 626 -33.81 20.00 21.26
C SER A 626 -32.41 19.61 21.76
N PHE A 627 -31.58 20.62 22.03
CA PHE A 627 -30.22 20.44 22.54
C PHE A 627 -30.16 19.73 23.89
N THR A 628 -29.19 18.83 24.04
CA THR A 628 -28.76 18.27 25.34
C THR A 628 -27.60 19.09 25.90
N ASP A 629 -27.31 18.97 27.19
CA ASP A 629 -26.10 19.54 27.81
C ASP A 629 -24.81 18.76 27.46
N GLN A 630 -24.90 17.66 26.70
CA GLN A 630 -23.72 16.96 26.23
C GLN A 630 -23.10 17.67 25.02
N LYS A 631 -21.82 18.04 25.17
CA LYS A 631 -21.01 18.60 24.08
C LYS A 631 -20.50 17.51 23.12
N VAL A 632 -20.26 17.88 21.88
CA VAL A 632 -19.65 17.05 20.83
C VAL A 632 -18.19 16.72 21.16
N GLY A 633 -17.45 17.68 21.71
CA GLY A 633 -16.13 17.46 22.33
C GLY A 633 -14.94 17.46 21.37
N LYS A 634 -13.76 17.82 21.92
CA LYS A 634 -12.52 18.06 21.16
C LYS A 634 -12.08 16.91 20.25
N ALA A 635 -12.37 15.66 20.61
CA ALA A 635 -12.00 14.50 19.81
C ALA A 635 -12.79 14.39 18.50
N ILE A 636 -14.10 14.66 18.53
CA ILE A 636 -14.94 14.67 17.31
C ILE A 636 -14.67 15.96 16.52
N SER A 637 -14.54 17.11 17.18
CA SER A 637 -14.17 18.38 16.53
C SER A 637 -12.92 18.25 15.67
N ARG A 638 -11.84 17.66 16.21
CA ARG A 638 -10.61 17.43 15.44
C ARG A 638 -10.79 16.48 14.26
N ARG A 639 -11.65 15.46 14.39
CA ARG A 639 -11.97 14.51 13.30
C ARG A 639 -12.74 15.20 12.17
N VAL A 640 -13.78 15.97 12.51
CA VAL A 640 -14.59 16.70 11.52
C VAL A 640 -13.77 17.79 10.83
N TYR A 641 -13.00 18.58 11.60
CA TYR A 641 -12.02 19.52 11.04
C TYR A 641 -11.13 18.84 10.01
N LYS A 642 -10.49 17.74 10.41
CA LYS A 642 -9.58 16.99 9.53
C LYS A 642 -10.25 16.49 8.26
N VAL A 643 -11.42 15.86 8.32
CA VAL A 643 -12.12 15.38 7.11
C VAL A 643 -12.53 16.51 6.16
N PHE A 644 -12.76 17.73 6.65
CA PHE A 644 -13.16 18.88 5.82
C PHE A 644 -12.04 19.84 5.42
N THR A 645 -10.88 19.82 6.08
CA THR A 645 -9.77 20.77 5.81
C THR A 645 -8.42 20.12 5.47
N ASP A 646 -8.23 18.82 5.72
CA ASP A 646 -7.00 18.12 5.35
C ASP A 646 -6.89 17.98 3.82
N ARG A 647 -5.67 18.08 3.31
CA ARG A 647 -5.35 18.08 1.87
C ARG A 647 -4.50 16.86 1.46
N ASP A 648 -4.05 16.06 2.43
CA ASP A 648 -3.27 14.85 2.19
C ASP A 648 -3.75 13.71 3.13
N PRO A 649 -4.91 13.10 2.82
CA PRO A 649 -5.46 12.02 3.65
C PRO A 649 -4.50 10.82 3.76
N ALA A 650 -3.70 10.56 2.72
CA ALA A 650 -2.69 9.48 2.72
C ALA A 650 -1.68 9.63 3.87
N SER A 651 -1.21 10.85 4.16
CA SER A 651 -0.31 11.11 5.29
C SER A 651 -0.94 10.76 6.65
N THR A 652 -2.28 10.75 6.77
CA THR A 652 -2.97 10.29 7.98
C THR A 652 -2.84 8.80 8.19
N ASP A 653 -3.19 8.01 7.17
CA ASP A 653 -3.29 6.55 7.32
C ASP A 653 -1.91 5.90 7.39
N ILE A 654 -0.91 6.45 6.71
CA ILE A 654 0.51 6.12 6.90
C ILE A 654 0.93 6.34 8.35
N GLY A 655 0.62 7.50 8.93
CA GLY A 655 0.93 7.80 10.32
C GLY A 655 0.21 6.85 11.28
N LEU A 656 -1.07 6.60 11.06
CA LEU A 656 -1.91 5.72 11.87
C LEU A 656 -1.43 4.27 11.82
N GLN A 657 -1.03 3.77 10.65
CA GLN A 657 -0.43 2.46 10.45
C GLN A 657 0.93 2.36 11.16
N HIS A 658 1.82 3.33 10.99
CA HIS A 658 3.13 3.40 11.68
C HIS A 658 2.94 3.38 13.19
N GLY A 659 2.07 4.24 13.72
CA GLY A 659 1.74 4.32 15.14
C GLY A 659 1.22 3.00 15.70
N ARG A 660 0.29 2.34 15.00
CA ARG A 660 -0.28 1.05 15.41
C ARG A 660 0.75 -0.09 15.35
N GLN A 661 1.39 -0.29 14.20
CA GLN A 661 2.31 -1.40 13.96
C GLN A 661 3.55 -1.33 14.88
N LEU A 662 4.05 -0.13 15.18
CA LEU A 662 5.26 0.05 16.00
C LEU A 662 4.98 0.53 17.44
N ALA A 663 3.72 0.59 17.90
CA ALA A 663 3.33 1.18 19.20
C ALA A 663 4.22 0.76 20.39
N SER A 664 4.56 -0.53 20.49
CA SER A 664 5.44 -1.06 21.55
C SER A 664 6.89 -0.58 21.44
N LYS A 665 7.41 -0.44 20.20
CA LYS A 665 8.75 0.12 19.94
C LYS A 665 8.78 1.62 20.20
N ILE A 666 7.73 2.37 19.85
CA ILE A 666 7.64 3.82 20.09
C ILE A 666 7.69 4.11 21.60
N ARG A 667 6.89 3.41 22.41
CA ARG A 667 6.94 3.53 23.89
C ARG A 667 8.31 3.14 24.46
N SER A 668 8.91 2.07 23.92
CA SER A 668 10.28 1.63 24.22
C SER A 668 11.35 2.66 23.79
N GLN A 669 11.08 3.47 22.77
CA GLN A 669 11.98 4.53 22.28
C GLN A 669 11.94 5.76 23.19
N ILE A 670 10.75 6.17 23.63
CA ILE A 670 10.55 7.27 24.58
C ILE A 670 11.31 7.02 25.89
N VAL A 671 11.19 5.83 26.48
CA VAL A 671 11.92 5.46 27.73
C VAL A 671 13.45 5.45 27.54
N VAL A 672 13.95 5.19 26.32
CA VAL A 672 15.39 5.34 26.03
C VAL A 672 15.79 6.81 25.94
N TYR A 673 14.97 7.65 25.29
CA TYR A 673 15.25 9.08 25.14
C TYR A 673 15.06 9.90 26.41
N GLU A 674 14.06 9.61 27.25
CA GLU A 674 13.90 10.25 28.56
C GLU A 674 15.17 10.09 29.41
N ALA A 675 15.68 8.86 29.51
CA ALA A 675 16.93 8.58 30.21
C ALA A 675 18.13 9.31 29.56
N MET A 676 18.16 9.40 28.23
CA MET A 676 19.23 10.08 27.50
C MET A 676 19.22 11.61 27.72
N PHE A 677 18.08 12.28 27.51
CA PHE A 677 17.92 13.72 27.74
C PHE A 677 18.23 14.12 29.19
N LYS A 678 17.77 13.30 30.15
CA LYS A 678 18.06 13.50 31.59
C LYS A 678 19.55 13.37 31.90
N GLN A 679 20.28 12.53 31.17
CA GLN A 679 21.72 12.38 31.33
C GLN A 679 22.53 13.45 30.59
N THR A 680 22.23 13.73 29.31
CA THR A 680 23.05 14.63 28.47
C THR A 680 22.69 16.10 28.61
N SER A 681 21.41 16.42 28.76
CA SER A 681 20.87 17.79 28.70
C SER A 681 20.26 18.26 30.02
N LYS A 682 20.13 17.35 30.99
CA LYS A 682 19.48 17.55 32.30
C LYS A 682 18.00 17.98 32.21
N LEU A 683 17.34 17.63 31.11
CA LEU A 683 15.91 17.81 30.91
C LEU A 683 15.15 16.54 31.32
N ASP A 684 13.98 16.69 31.92
CA ASP A 684 13.01 15.60 32.05
C ASP A 684 12.02 15.57 30.86
N TRP A 685 11.11 14.60 30.83
CA TRP A 685 10.14 14.49 29.73
C TRP A 685 9.08 15.60 29.70
N ALA A 686 8.93 16.39 30.77
CA ALA A 686 8.07 17.58 30.72
C ALA A 686 8.78 18.69 29.93
N ALA A 687 10.00 19.06 30.35
CA ALA A 687 10.80 20.08 29.67
C ALA A 687 11.14 19.72 28.21
N VAL A 688 11.32 18.42 27.89
CA VAL A 688 11.49 17.93 26.51
C VAL A 688 10.26 18.25 25.65
N ARG A 689 9.03 18.07 26.19
CA ARG A 689 7.80 18.38 25.45
C ARG A 689 7.53 19.88 25.34
N ASP A 690 7.91 20.67 26.34
CA ASP A 690 7.81 22.14 26.30
C ASP A 690 8.68 22.74 25.17
N ILE A 691 9.84 22.13 24.89
CA ILE A 691 10.67 22.49 23.72
C ILE A 691 10.07 21.90 22.43
N ALA A 692 9.57 20.66 22.46
CA ALA A 692 8.93 20.02 21.31
C ALA A 692 7.69 20.78 20.79
N GLN A 693 6.96 21.49 21.65
CA GLN A 693 5.83 22.34 21.27
C GLN A 693 6.21 23.37 20.20
N GLN A 694 7.34 24.05 20.36
CA GLN A 694 7.84 25.06 19.41
C GLN A 694 8.12 24.45 18.04
N TYR A 695 8.72 23.25 18.02
CA TYR A 695 8.94 22.49 16.80
C TYR A 695 7.63 21.95 16.20
N SER A 696 6.62 21.62 17.01
CA SER A 696 5.30 21.23 16.51
C SER A 696 4.63 22.34 15.71
N GLU A 697 4.69 23.58 16.20
CA GLU A 697 4.16 24.77 15.52
C GLU A 697 4.89 25.04 14.19
N THR A 698 6.22 24.94 14.17
CA THR A 698 7.02 25.13 12.95
C THR A 698 6.78 24.01 11.93
N ILE A 699 6.67 22.75 12.34
CA ILE A 699 6.32 21.63 11.44
C ILE A 699 4.91 21.82 10.87
N LEU A 700 3.93 22.22 11.68
CA LEU A 700 2.56 22.50 11.23
C LEU A 700 2.52 23.65 10.21
N LYS A 701 3.34 24.67 10.40
CA LYS A 701 3.41 25.85 9.52
C LYS A 701 4.11 25.59 8.19
N LEU A 702 5.20 24.81 8.20
CA LEU A 702 6.09 24.63 7.04
C LEU A 702 5.86 23.32 6.28
N THR A 703 5.40 22.28 6.96
CA THR A 703 5.15 20.92 6.42
C THR A 703 3.91 20.30 7.07
N PRO A 704 2.71 20.88 6.86
CA PRO A 704 1.47 20.41 7.50
C PRO A 704 1.15 18.94 7.20
N GLU A 705 1.57 18.43 6.04
CA GLU A 705 1.40 17.02 5.67
C GLU A 705 2.19 16.09 6.61
N LEU A 706 3.39 16.50 7.01
CA LEU A 706 4.23 15.75 7.96
C LEU A 706 3.79 15.95 9.41
N HIS A 707 3.15 17.07 9.75
CA HIS A 707 2.45 17.23 11.03
C HIS A 707 1.26 16.27 11.14
N THR A 708 0.45 16.17 10.08
CA THR A 708 -0.66 15.22 9.97
C THR A 708 -0.19 13.76 10.15
N GLU A 709 0.95 13.38 9.58
CA GLU A 709 1.54 12.04 9.79
C GLU A 709 2.00 11.83 11.24
N ILE A 710 2.72 12.80 11.83
CA ILE A 710 3.15 12.76 13.24
C ILE A 710 1.96 12.64 14.20
N ALA A 711 0.85 13.34 13.91
CA ALA A 711 -0.40 13.22 14.66
C ALA A 711 -1.07 11.84 14.47
N GLY A 712 -0.99 11.26 13.27
CA GLY A 712 -1.42 9.88 12.99
C GLY A 712 -0.62 8.85 13.79
N ILE A 713 0.71 9.03 13.89
CA ILE A 713 1.59 8.18 14.71
C ILE A 713 1.19 8.26 16.19
N ALA A 714 0.89 9.45 16.70
CA ALA A 714 0.42 9.64 18.07
C ALA A 714 -0.93 8.95 18.34
N GLU A 715 -1.93 9.10 17.44
CA GLU A 715 -3.23 8.41 17.54
C GLU A 715 -3.05 6.88 17.47
N GLY A 716 -2.23 6.38 16.53
CA GLY A 716 -2.00 4.95 16.35
C GLY A 716 -1.22 4.30 17.50
N ALA A 717 -0.26 5.02 18.08
CA ALA A 717 0.51 4.56 19.23
C ALA A 717 -0.18 4.80 20.58
N GLY A 718 -1.29 5.55 20.62
CA GLY A 718 -1.98 5.93 21.86
C GLY A 718 -1.10 6.77 22.79
N LEU A 719 -0.45 7.80 22.23
CA LEU A 719 0.48 8.71 22.89
C LEU A 719 0.10 10.17 22.64
N ASP A 720 0.76 11.12 23.29
CA ASP A 720 0.56 12.54 22.99
C ASP A 720 1.29 12.94 21.69
N LEU A 721 0.78 13.99 21.03
CA LEU A 721 1.43 14.58 19.85
C LEU A 721 2.88 14.98 20.16
N LEU A 722 3.11 15.62 21.31
CA LEU A 722 4.43 16.13 21.69
C LEU A 722 5.43 15.03 22.01
N ASP A 723 4.96 13.83 22.40
CA ASP A 723 5.84 12.67 22.57
C ASP A 723 6.48 12.27 21.23
N ILE A 724 5.72 12.31 20.13
CA ILE A 724 6.21 11.95 18.79
C ILE A 724 6.98 13.11 18.16
N VAL A 725 6.56 14.37 18.37
CA VAL A 725 7.35 15.53 17.94
C VAL A 725 8.73 15.52 18.62
N ALA A 726 8.82 15.18 19.90
CA ALA A 726 10.10 15.06 20.61
C ALA A 726 11.04 13.99 20.02
N LEU A 727 10.51 12.90 19.45
CA LEU A 727 11.31 11.91 18.72
C LEU A 727 11.86 12.47 17.39
N ASN A 728 11.08 13.31 16.70
CA ASN A 728 11.45 13.88 15.40
C ASN A 728 12.29 15.17 15.50
N ALA A 729 12.23 15.88 16.62
CA ALA A 729 13.06 17.05 16.97
C ALA A 729 14.18 16.70 17.98
N ARG A 730 14.56 15.42 18.05
CA ARG A 730 15.47 14.90 19.09
C ARG A 730 16.86 15.55 19.09
N SER A 731 17.38 15.88 17.91
CA SER A 731 18.71 16.48 17.74
C SER A 731 18.72 17.94 18.22
N GLU A 732 17.64 18.64 17.91
CA GLU A 732 17.35 20.03 18.25
C GLU A 732 17.17 20.20 19.75
N ILE A 733 16.33 19.37 20.39
CA ILE A 733 16.08 19.38 21.85
C ILE A 733 17.36 19.05 22.63
N ALA A 734 18.25 18.22 22.07
CA ALA A 734 19.56 17.95 22.65
C ALA A 734 20.60 19.07 22.44
N LEU A 735 20.32 20.07 21.60
CA LEU A 735 21.30 21.05 21.10
C LEU A 735 22.57 20.35 20.55
N GLY A 736 22.37 19.26 19.81
CA GLY A 736 23.45 18.39 19.32
C GLY A 736 24.23 17.62 20.40
N SER A 737 23.82 17.63 21.68
CA SER A 737 24.62 17.09 22.80
C SER A 737 24.67 15.56 22.92
N PHE A 738 24.24 14.85 21.90
CA PHE A 738 24.34 13.39 21.80
C PHE A 738 25.66 12.96 21.12
N SER A 739 26.20 11.79 21.51
CA SER A 739 27.46 11.27 20.97
C SER A 739 27.25 10.33 19.77
N ASP A 740 26.83 10.89 18.64
CA ASP A 740 26.73 10.16 17.36
C ASP A 740 28.13 9.77 16.83
N GLY A 741 28.25 8.59 16.20
CA GLY A 741 29.53 8.09 15.65
C GLY A 741 29.61 7.98 14.13
N CYS A 742 28.54 8.29 13.39
CA CYS A 742 28.37 7.90 11.98
C CYS A 742 29.56 8.16 11.05
N THR A 743 29.77 7.21 10.13
CA THR A 743 30.69 7.35 8.99
C THR A 743 29.93 7.10 7.70
N SER A 744 30.04 8.01 6.72
CA SER A 744 29.32 7.96 5.44
C SER A 744 30.24 8.15 4.25
N VAL A 745 29.98 7.41 3.17
CA VAL A 745 30.74 7.43 1.92
C VAL A 745 29.75 7.43 0.75
N ALA A 746 29.98 8.27 -0.25
CA ALA A 746 29.30 8.18 -1.53
C ALA A 746 30.30 8.27 -2.69
N TRP A 747 29.98 7.57 -3.78
CA TRP A 747 30.91 7.38 -4.89
C TRP A 747 30.15 7.30 -6.22
N LYS A 748 30.39 8.27 -7.10
CA LYS A 748 30.02 8.17 -8.52
C LYS A 748 31.09 7.33 -9.24
N THR A 749 30.81 6.05 -9.42
CA THR A 749 31.70 5.15 -10.18
C THR A 749 31.58 5.43 -11.69
N LYS A 750 32.60 5.08 -12.48
CA LYS A 750 32.56 5.29 -13.94
C LYS A 750 31.61 4.33 -14.67
N ASN A 751 31.41 3.12 -14.13
CA ASN A 751 30.75 2.01 -14.85
C ASN A 751 29.57 1.36 -14.10
N GLU A 752 29.33 1.67 -12.82
CA GLU A 752 28.35 0.97 -11.96
C GLU A 752 27.38 1.92 -11.24
N GLY A 753 27.22 3.14 -11.75
CA GLY A 753 26.37 4.19 -11.20
C GLY A 753 26.92 4.85 -9.93
N VAL A 754 26.00 5.40 -9.14
CA VAL A 754 26.27 6.11 -7.88
C VAL A 754 25.97 5.20 -6.70
N ILE A 755 26.93 5.11 -5.79
CA ILE A 755 26.81 4.39 -4.52
C ILE A 755 26.66 5.42 -3.39
N LEU A 756 25.76 5.18 -2.44
CA LEU A 756 25.58 5.98 -1.22
C LEU A 756 25.54 5.04 -0.02
N SER A 757 26.36 5.27 1.00
CA SER A 757 26.57 4.30 2.07
C SER A 757 26.93 4.89 3.43
N GLN A 758 26.59 4.17 4.50
CA GLN A 758 26.77 4.64 5.87
C GLN A 758 26.80 3.49 6.91
N ASN A 759 27.66 3.62 7.91
CA ASN A 759 27.47 3.00 9.24
C ASN A 759 26.70 3.99 10.14
N TRP A 760 25.57 3.55 10.68
CA TRP A 760 24.81 4.34 11.66
C TRP A 760 25.16 3.90 13.09
N ASP A 761 25.81 4.80 13.83
CA ASP A 761 26.45 4.51 15.10
C ASP A 761 25.74 5.20 16.27
N TRP A 762 25.11 4.42 17.15
CA TRP A 762 24.23 4.91 18.21
C TRP A 762 24.18 3.93 19.41
N THR A 763 23.45 4.28 20.48
CA THR A 763 23.35 3.40 21.67
C THR A 763 22.62 2.10 21.35
N ALA A 764 23.19 0.96 21.76
CA ALA A 764 22.64 -0.37 21.54
C ALA A 764 21.21 -0.54 22.10
N ARG A 765 20.82 0.29 23.08
CA ARG A 765 19.46 0.36 23.65
C ARG A 765 18.37 0.62 22.59
N VAL A 766 18.72 1.32 21.50
CA VAL A 766 17.83 1.61 20.36
C VAL A 766 17.75 0.46 19.34
N LYS A 767 18.73 -0.45 19.28
CA LYS A 767 18.84 -1.50 18.24
C LYS A 767 17.55 -2.34 18.08
N LYS A 768 16.84 -2.60 19.19
CA LYS A 768 15.54 -3.31 19.24
C LYS A 768 14.33 -2.52 18.69
N ASN A 769 14.43 -1.18 18.63
CA ASN A 769 13.35 -0.28 18.23
C ASN A 769 13.45 0.15 16.75
N LEU A 770 14.51 -0.25 16.05
CA LEU A 770 14.71 0.04 14.62
C LEU A 770 13.79 -0.82 13.74
N ALA A 771 13.40 -0.25 12.60
CA ALA A 771 12.54 -0.88 11.61
C ALA A 771 13.03 -0.60 10.18
N LEU A 772 12.72 -1.51 9.26
CA LEU A 772 12.70 -1.24 7.82
C LEU A 772 11.29 -0.81 7.45
N MET A 773 11.15 0.28 6.72
CA MET A 773 9.87 0.91 6.41
C MET A 773 9.79 1.22 4.92
N SER A 774 8.73 0.76 4.25
CA SER A 774 8.30 1.31 2.97
C SER A 774 7.17 2.32 3.19
N ILE A 775 7.12 3.39 2.40
CA ILE A 775 6.03 4.36 2.43
C ILE A 775 5.58 4.66 1.00
N GLU A 776 4.31 4.45 0.72
CA GLU A 776 3.68 4.74 -0.57
C GLU A 776 2.67 5.87 -0.44
N GLN A 777 2.87 6.95 -1.19
CA GLN A 777 2.04 8.16 -1.18
C GLN A 777 1.64 8.54 -2.62
N PRO A 778 0.34 8.78 -2.91
CA PRO A 778 -0.11 9.16 -4.25
C PRO A 778 0.63 10.40 -4.77
N GLY A 779 1.15 10.31 -5.99
CA GLY A 779 1.89 11.39 -6.64
C GLY A 779 3.28 11.70 -6.06
N LYS A 780 3.80 10.89 -5.11
CA LYS A 780 5.15 11.04 -4.54
C LYS A 780 5.96 9.75 -4.77
N PRO A 781 7.31 9.80 -4.83
CA PRO A 781 8.13 8.59 -4.90
C PRO A 781 7.89 7.64 -3.73
N LYS A 782 7.84 6.32 -3.98
CA LYS A 782 7.78 5.30 -2.93
C LYS A 782 9.11 5.29 -2.18
N ILE A 783 9.07 5.36 -0.86
CA ILE A 783 10.26 5.46 0.02
C ILE A 783 10.59 4.08 0.59
N TRP A 784 11.88 3.76 0.74
CA TRP A 784 12.38 2.66 1.55
C TRP A 784 13.50 3.15 2.47
N MET A 785 13.33 3.04 3.79
CA MET A 785 14.31 3.54 4.77
C MET A 785 14.49 2.66 6.00
N VAL A 786 15.62 2.85 6.67
CA VAL A 786 15.95 2.33 8.00
C VAL A 786 15.67 3.43 9.02
N THR A 787 14.65 3.26 9.86
CA THR A 787 14.20 4.28 10.82
C THR A 787 14.13 3.79 12.26
N GLU A 788 14.02 4.72 13.20
CA GLU A 788 13.60 4.46 14.58
C GLU A 788 12.08 4.56 14.67
N ALA A 789 11.45 3.68 15.44
CA ALA A 789 10.00 3.72 15.63
C ALA A 789 9.52 5.09 16.14
N GLY A 790 8.62 5.72 15.39
CA GLY A 790 8.08 7.06 15.65
C GLY A 790 8.73 8.19 14.84
N ILE A 791 9.81 7.94 14.09
CA ILE A 791 10.49 8.95 13.26
C ILE A 791 10.05 8.86 11.79
N VAL A 792 9.57 9.98 11.23
CA VAL A 792 8.98 10.05 9.88
C VAL A 792 9.98 10.07 8.72
N GLY A 793 11.24 10.40 8.98
CA GLY A 793 12.30 10.46 7.96
C GLY A 793 13.67 10.15 8.55
N LYS A 794 14.40 9.24 7.90
CA LYS A 794 15.76 8.86 8.31
C LYS A 794 16.63 8.46 7.11
N ILE A 795 17.32 7.31 7.17
CA ILE A 795 18.37 6.93 6.22
C ILE A 795 17.80 5.92 5.22
N GLY A 796 17.88 6.21 3.92
CA GLY A 796 17.25 5.38 2.90
C GLY A 796 17.19 6.06 1.53
N PHE A 797 16.31 5.55 0.66
CA PHE A 797 16.14 6.04 -0.70
C PHE A 797 14.68 5.92 -1.18
N ASN A 798 14.41 6.36 -2.41
CA ASN A 798 13.08 6.30 -3.02
C ASN A 798 13.08 5.75 -4.46
N SER A 799 11.89 5.56 -5.03
CA SER A 799 11.69 5.04 -6.39
C SER A 799 12.20 5.96 -7.51
N ALA A 800 12.41 7.25 -7.22
CA ALA A 800 13.08 8.19 -8.13
C ALA A 800 14.62 8.10 -8.07
N SER A 801 15.16 7.13 -7.31
CA SER A 801 16.59 6.94 -7.06
C SER A 801 17.28 8.10 -6.34
N VAL A 802 16.54 8.85 -5.50
CA VAL A 802 17.13 9.81 -4.54
C VAL A 802 17.37 9.10 -3.21
N GLY A 803 18.58 9.22 -2.66
CA GLY A 803 18.96 8.63 -1.38
C GLY A 803 19.62 9.62 -0.43
N THR A 804 19.52 9.35 0.87
CA THR A 804 20.05 10.20 1.94
C THR A 804 20.64 9.42 3.12
N CYS A 805 21.78 9.89 3.63
CA CYS A 805 22.44 9.46 4.87
C CYS A 805 22.60 10.65 5.83
N LEU A 806 22.62 10.41 7.14
CA LEU A 806 22.70 11.44 8.18
C LEU A 806 23.93 11.25 9.08
N ASN A 807 24.69 12.30 9.32
CA ASN A 807 25.69 12.34 10.39
C ASN A 807 25.40 13.54 11.29
N ALA A 808 25.18 13.34 12.59
CA ALA A 808 24.97 14.45 13.50
C ALA A 808 26.28 15.24 13.71
N ILE A 809 26.18 16.57 13.81
CA ILE A 809 27.29 17.48 14.13
C ILE A 809 26.89 18.26 15.38
N ARG A 810 27.75 18.31 16.39
CA ARG A 810 27.44 18.97 17.66
C ARG A 810 27.82 20.43 17.61
N ALA A 811 26.92 21.30 17.15
CA ALA A 811 27.15 22.75 17.16
C ALA A 811 25.92 23.57 17.61
N LYS A 812 26.15 24.82 18.03
CA LYS A 812 25.13 25.78 18.50
C LYS A 812 25.20 27.08 17.68
N PRO A 813 24.09 27.81 17.46
CA PRO A 813 22.76 27.61 18.05
C PRO A 813 21.92 26.53 17.37
N SER A 814 20.76 26.24 17.96
CA SER A 814 19.59 25.73 17.23
C SER A 814 18.60 26.88 17.00
N ASP A 815 17.68 26.71 16.06
CA ASP A 815 16.63 27.66 15.72
C ASP A 815 15.28 26.93 15.71
N ALA A 816 14.31 27.41 16.51
CA ALA A 816 12.99 26.81 16.61
C ALA A 816 12.06 27.18 15.44
N THR A 817 12.41 28.19 14.66
CA THR A 817 11.62 28.67 13.50
C THR A 817 11.88 27.89 12.21
N LYS A 818 12.81 26.93 12.24
CA LYS A 818 13.28 26.13 11.10
C LYS A 818 12.95 24.64 11.25
N LEU A 819 13.13 23.85 10.20
CA LEU A 819 12.74 22.45 10.18
C LEU A 819 13.73 21.53 10.94
N PRO A 820 13.27 20.65 11.84
CA PRO A 820 14.11 19.61 12.44
C PRO A 820 14.71 18.65 11.41
N ILE A 821 15.91 18.13 11.70
CA ILE A 821 16.70 17.29 10.79
C ILE A 821 15.90 16.12 10.19
N HIS A 822 15.12 15.40 11.00
CA HIS A 822 14.37 14.23 10.53
C HIS A 822 13.20 14.59 9.60
N ILE A 823 12.71 15.83 9.66
CA ILE A 823 11.72 16.38 8.73
C ILE A 823 12.39 16.72 7.40
N VAL A 824 13.59 17.32 7.43
CA VAL A 824 14.41 17.57 6.23
C VAL A 824 14.75 16.26 5.50
N LEU A 825 15.11 15.21 6.24
CA LEU A 825 15.34 13.87 5.65
C LEU A 825 14.08 13.30 4.98
N ARG A 826 12.88 13.48 5.55
CA ARG A 826 11.64 13.06 4.89
C ARG A 826 11.34 13.88 3.63
N LEU A 827 11.60 15.18 3.63
CA LEU A 827 11.47 16.03 2.44
C LEU A 827 12.41 15.59 1.31
N PHE A 828 13.65 15.24 1.64
CA PHE A 828 14.60 14.69 0.67
C PHE A 828 14.14 13.33 0.12
N LEU A 829 13.65 12.42 0.99
CA LEU A 829 13.08 11.13 0.58
C LEU A 829 11.79 11.26 -0.25
N GLN A 830 11.04 12.37 -0.14
CA GLN A 830 9.87 12.66 -0.98
C GLN A 830 10.22 13.34 -2.32
N SER A 831 11.48 13.66 -2.59
CA SER A 831 11.90 14.46 -3.75
C SER A 831 12.32 13.60 -4.95
N THR A 832 12.17 14.12 -6.18
CA THR A 832 12.45 13.37 -7.43
C THR A 832 13.88 13.54 -7.95
N SER A 833 14.66 14.44 -7.36
CA SER A 833 16.09 14.65 -7.65
C SER A 833 16.78 15.37 -6.48
N THR A 834 18.09 15.24 -6.35
CA THR A 834 18.96 16.02 -5.45
C THR A 834 18.68 17.52 -5.55
N LYS A 835 18.59 18.06 -6.77
CA LYS A 835 18.30 19.48 -7.02
C LYS A 835 16.93 19.89 -6.48
N SER A 836 15.87 19.11 -6.76
CA SER A 836 14.52 19.41 -6.24
C SER A 836 14.44 19.34 -4.72
N ALA A 837 15.17 18.39 -4.11
CA ALA A 837 15.28 18.24 -2.66
C ALA A 837 15.91 19.47 -2.00
N ILE A 838 17.06 19.92 -2.49
CA ILE A 838 17.78 21.10 -2.00
C ILE A 838 16.90 22.35 -2.17
N SER A 839 16.33 22.58 -3.36
CA SER A 839 15.48 23.76 -3.60
C SER A 839 14.19 23.77 -2.76
N LYS A 840 13.55 22.61 -2.47
CA LYS A 840 12.40 22.56 -1.55
C LYS A 840 12.83 22.90 -0.11
N PHE A 841 14.00 22.43 0.33
CA PHE A 841 14.55 22.71 1.67
C PHE A 841 14.95 24.18 1.85
N GLU A 842 15.62 24.77 0.86
CA GLU A 842 16.02 26.18 0.88
C GLU A 842 14.80 27.11 0.91
N ALA A 843 13.76 26.80 0.12
CA ALA A 843 12.49 27.53 0.12
C ALA A 843 11.72 27.46 1.46
N LEU A 844 12.04 26.51 2.33
CA LEU A 844 11.46 26.35 3.68
C LEU A 844 12.35 26.94 4.80
N GLY A 845 13.40 27.69 4.46
CA GLY A 845 14.21 28.47 5.42
C GLY A 845 15.38 27.72 6.07
N GLY A 846 15.59 26.45 5.72
CA GLY A 846 16.71 25.64 6.17
C GLY A 846 16.45 24.81 7.44
N VAL A 847 17.54 24.39 8.10
CA VAL A 847 17.52 23.41 9.20
C VAL A 847 17.55 24.06 10.59
N ALA A 848 16.93 23.40 11.57
CA ALA A 848 16.84 23.82 12.97
C ALA A 848 18.09 23.56 13.81
N SER A 849 18.96 22.63 13.42
CA SER A 849 20.20 22.33 14.15
C SER A 849 21.30 21.85 13.20
N ALA A 850 22.55 21.83 13.68
CA ALA A 850 23.71 21.48 12.85
C ALA A 850 23.74 19.99 12.48
N CYS A 851 23.97 19.68 11.20
CA CYS A 851 24.15 18.31 10.72
C CYS A 851 24.94 18.25 9.41
N HIS A 852 25.41 17.05 9.08
CA HIS A 852 25.75 16.69 7.72
C HIS A 852 24.69 15.73 7.16
N ILE A 853 24.24 15.99 5.93
CA ILE A 853 23.40 15.08 5.15
C ILE A 853 24.13 14.76 3.84
N LEU A 854 24.40 13.47 3.60
CA LEU A 854 24.91 13.01 2.32
C LEU A 854 23.72 12.69 1.42
N LEU A 855 23.52 13.48 0.38
CA LEU A 855 22.44 13.34 -0.58
C LEU A 855 22.99 12.82 -1.90
N ALA A 856 22.30 11.90 -2.56
CA ALA A 856 22.71 11.42 -3.88
C ALA A 856 21.52 11.05 -4.76
N ASP A 857 21.70 11.18 -6.07
CA ASP A 857 20.87 10.54 -7.08
C ASP A 857 21.75 9.98 -8.21
N LYS A 858 21.14 9.53 -9.32
CA LYS A 858 21.86 8.98 -10.49
C LYS A 858 22.91 9.94 -11.08
N SER A 859 22.74 11.25 -10.92
CA SER A 859 23.67 12.26 -11.43
C SER A 859 24.95 12.37 -10.61
N GLY A 860 24.91 12.07 -9.31
CA GLY A 860 26.04 12.08 -8.40
C GLY A 860 25.66 12.34 -6.93
N PRO A 861 26.65 12.25 -6.02
CA PRO A 861 26.49 12.66 -4.63
C PRO A 861 26.79 14.16 -4.41
N ILE A 862 26.18 14.74 -3.38
CA ILE A 862 26.47 16.08 -2.83
C ILE A 862 26.46 15.95 -1.30
N SER A 863 27.55 16.39 -0.65
CA SER A 863 27.68 16.41 0.81
C SER A 863 27.21 17.76 1.34
N LEU A 864 26.14 17.77 2.15
CA LEU A 864 25.50 18.99 2.64
C LEU A 864 25.85 19.20 4.11
N GLU A 865 26.71 20.18 4.41
CA GLU A 865 26.98 20.64 5.78
C GLU A 865 26.02 21.77 6.13
N LEU A 866 24.95 21.43 6.86
CA LEU A 866 23.80 22.31 7.10
C LEU A 866 23.81 22.90 8.50
N SER A 867 23.37 24.15 8.64
CA SER A 867 23.19 24.79 9.94
C SER A 867 22.15 25.91 9.93
N PRO A 868 21.61 26.32 11.10
CA PRO A 868 20.70 27.46 11.19
C PRO A 868 21.25 28.78 10.63
N LEU A 869 22.56 28.99 10.66
CA LEU A 869 23.23 30.24 10.25
C LEU A 869 23.83 30.18 8.83
N GLY A 870 23.77 29.04 8.15
CA GLY A 870 24.32 28.88 6.80
C GLY A 870 24.71 27.44 6.46
N ASN A 871 24.76 27.15 5.17
CA ASN A 871 25.03 25.83 4.60
C ASN A 871 26.34 25.83 3.81
N SER A 872 26.93 24.65 3.55
CA SER A 872 28.05 24.47 2.63
C SER A 872 27.89 23.15 1.87
N HIS A 873 28.20 23.16 0.57
CA HIS A 873 27.97 22.03 -0.34
C HIS A 873 29.31 21.51 -0.86
N ILE A 874 29.72 20.34 -0.36
CA ILE A 874 30.97 19.68 -0.70
C ILE A 874 30.70 18.70 -1.85
N PHE A 875 31.45 18.85 -2.94
CA PHE A 875 31.34 18.01 -4.13
C PHE A 875 32.35 16.85 -4.09
N PRO A 876 32.09 15.75 -4.80
CA PRO A 876 33.04 14.64 -4.90
C PRO A 876 34.37 15.06 -5.55
N ASN A 877 35.44 14.39 -5.14
CA ASN A 877 36.78 14.58 -5.71
C ASN A 877 36.88 14.05 -7.16
N GLU A 878 38.06 14.20 -7.78
CA GLU A 878 38.35 13.74 -9.15
C GLU A 878 38.12 12.23 -9.38
N LYS A 879 38.20 11.41 -8.32
CA LYS A 879 37.90 9.97 -8.34
C LYS A 879 36.39 9.67 -8.21
N GLY A 880 35.56 10.70 -8.06
CA GLY A 880 34.11 10.61 -7.89
C GLY A 880 33.65 10.37 -6.45
N ILE A 881 34.52 10.53 -5.46
CA ILE A 881 34.34 10.10 -4.06
C ILE A 881 34.08 11.30 -3.14
N VAL A 882 33.16 11.14 -2.18
CA VAL A 882 33.01 12.02 -1.03
C VAL A 882 32.78 11.20 0.24
N CYS A 883 33.48 11.56 1.33
CA CYS A 883 33.46 10.88 2.61
C CYS A 883 33.21 11.90 3.73
N HIS A 884 32.46 11.53 4.78
CA HIS A 884 32.15 12.41 5.91
C HIS A 884 32.00 11.63 7.23
N SER A 885 32.30 12.28 8.35
CA SER A 885 32.09 11.79 9.72
C SER A 885 31.17 12.73 10.51
N ASN A 886 31.54 13.20 11.71
CA ASN A 886 30.69 13.99 12.62
C ASN A 886 31.32 15.35 12.99
N HIS A 887 31.90 16.06 12.03
CA HIS A 887 32.48 17.40 12.23
C HIS A 887 32.37 18.22 10.94
N PHE A 888 32.40 19.55 11.01
CA PHE A 888 32.36 20.42 9.83
C PHE A 888 33.74 20.51 9.13
N ILE A 889 33.82 20.03 7.89
CA ILE A 889 34.98 20.14 7.01
C ILE A 889 35.05 21.56 6.43
N GLU A 890 33.98 22.06 5.82
CA GLU A 890 33.96 23.34 5.09
C GLU A 890 33.14 24.43 5.75
N ASN A 891 31.98 24.13 6.34
CA ASN A 891 31.10 25.12 6.93
C ASN A 891 31.78 25.80 8.14
N LYS A 892 31.84 27.14 8.10
CA LYS A 892 32.38 28.00 9.18
C LYS A 892 31.35 29.01 9.70
N CYS A 893 30.09 28.91 9.29
CA CYS A 893 29.00 29.77 9.76
C CYS A 893 28.69 29.56 11.26
N ILE A 894 29.07 28.39 11.79
CA ILE A 894 29.00 28.07 13.22
C ILE A 894 30.37 27.54 13.70
N LYS A 895 30.76 27.93 14.91
CA LYS A 895 31.92 27.34 15.61
C LYS A 895 31.54 26.01 16.27
N GLU A 896 32.04 24.91 15.72
CA GLU A 896 31.95 23.61 16.38
C GLU A 896 32.90 23.54 17.60
N PRO A 897 32.44 23.13 18.80
CA PRO A 897 33.31 22.74 19.90
C PRO A 897 34.02 21.41 19.58
N PHE A 898 35.32 21.29 19.84
CA PHE A 898 36.02 20.02 19.62
C PHE A 898 35.55 18.95 20.62
N TRP A 899 34.76 17.97 20.16
CA TRP A 899 33.99 17.07 21.04
C TRP A 899 34.19 15.57 20.79
N LEU A 900 34.65 15.16 19.60
CA LEU A 900 34.88 13.75 19.24
C LEU A 900 36.22 13.59 18.50
N THR A 901 37.28 13.23 19.23
CA THR A 901 38.64 13.05 18.68
C THR A 901 38.71 12.03 17.55
N GLY A 902 37.92 10.96 17.58
CA GLY A 902 37.85 9.98 16.50
C GLY A 902 37.14 10.47 15.23
N SER A 903 36.50 11.64 15.23
CA SER A 903 35.74 12.15 14.07
C SER A 903 36.64 12.42 12.86
N THR A 904 37.76 13.11 13.07
CA THR A 904 38.77 13.36 12.01
C THR A 904 39.46 12.05 11.61
N ILE A 905 39.90 11.25 12.59
CA ILE A 905 40.61 9.98 12.36
C ILE A 905 39.78 9.03 11.49
N ARG A 906 38.46 8.90 11.73
CA ARG A 906 37.56 8.09 10.88
C ARG A 906 37.39 8.64 9.48
N LEU A 907 37.35 9.97 9.31
CA LEU A 907 37.24 10.60 8.00
C LEU A 907 38.50 10.33 7.15
N ASP A 908 39.68 10.53 7.72
CA ASP A 908 40.94 10.32 7.02
C ASP A 908 41.20 8.82 6.76
N ARG A 909 40.79 7.95 7.68
CA ARG A 909 40.80 6.49 7.49
C ARG A 909 39.84 6.06 6.38
N ALA A 910 38.63 6.61 6.33
CA ALA A 910 37.64 6.31 5.29
C ALA A 910 38.13 6.78 3.91
N ARG A 911 38.64 8.02 3.81
CA ARG A 911 39.27 8.55 2.59
C ARG A 911 40.36 7.61 2.08
N LYS A 912 41.35 7.29 2.93
CA LYS A 912 42.44 6.37 2.58
C LYS A 912 41.94 5.01 2.06
N LEU A 913 40.98 4.38 2.74
CA LEU A 913 40.41 3.10 2.31
C LEU A 913 39.63 3.20 0.99
N THR A 914 38.95 4.33 0.72
CA THR A 914 38.31 4.56 -0.57
C THR A 914 39.30 4.88 -1.69
N ASP A 915 40.42 5.56 -1.39
CA ASP A 915 41.49 5.82 -2.34
C ASP A 915 42.23 4.54 -2.73
N GLU A 916 42.54 3.66 -1.77
CA GLU A 916 43.11 2.32 -1.96
C GLU A 916 42.22 1.44 -2.86
N LEU A 917 40.88 1.54 -2.72
CA LEU A 917 39.94 0.87 -3.62
C LEU A 917 39.87 1.51 -5.01
N ALA A 918 40.03 2.82 -5.13
CA ALA A 918 39.91 3.57 -6.39
C ALA A 918 41.10 3.36 -7.34
N GLU A 919 42.24 2.96 -6.78
CA GLU A 919 43.43 2.52 -7.53
C GLU A 919 43.38 1.01 -7.87
N GLY A 920 42.38 0.29 -7.36
CA GLY A 920 42.14 -1.11 -7.65
C GLY A 920 41.46 -1.36 -9.01
N VAL A 921 41.82 -2.47 -9.66
CA VAL A 921 41.23 -2.92 -10.94
C VAL A 921 39.84 -3.57 -10.77
N LYS A 922 39.37 -3.77 -9.52
CA LYS A 922 38.11 -4.47 -9.22
C LYS A 922 36.93 -3.49 -9.15
N PRO A 923 35.74 -3.85 -9.67
CA PRO A 923 34.52 -3.05 -9.50
C PRO A 923 34.12 -2.89 -8.01
N VAL A 924 33.48 -1.78 -7.69
CA VAL A 924 33.17 -1.34 -6.32
C VAL A 924 31.82 -1.91 -5.89
N THR A 925 31.82 -3.20 -5.54
CA THR A 925 30.63 -3.88 -5.02
C THR A 925 30.27 -3.43 -3.60
N ALA A 926 29.00 -3.57 -3.22
CA ALA A 926 28.56 -3.29 -1.85
C ALA A 926 29.26 -4.22 -0.83
N GLU A 927 29.45 -5.47 -1.20
CA GLU A 927 30.22 -6.44 -0.41
C GLU A 927 31.68 -6.01 -0.18
N LEU A 928 32.34 -5.41 -1.19
CA LEU A 928 33.71 -4.91 -1.08
C LEU A 928 33.80 -3.69 -0.14
N LEU A 929 32.93 -2.69 -0.32
CA LEU A 929 32.86 -1.53 0.59
C LEU A 929 32.55 -1.97 2.03
N ARG A 930 31.65 -2.94 2.21
CA ARG A 930 31.31 -3.46 3.55
C ARG A 930 32.49 -4.12 4.25
N ARG A 931 33.27 -4.95 3.55
CA ARG A 931 34.44 -5.66 4.13
C ARG A 931 35.72 -4.84 4.21
N HIS A 932 35.87 -3.79 3.41
CA HIS A 932 37.12 -3.02 3.34
C HIS A 932 37.03 -1.67 4.03
N VAL A 933 35.86 -1.01 3.99
CA VAL A 933 35.65 0.31 4.62
C VAL A 933 34.84 0.17 5.91
N PHE A 934 33.64 -0.42 5.83
CA PHE A 934 32.67 -0.35 6.93
C PHE A 934 32.86 -1.37 8.06
N SER A 935 33.75 -2.35 7.91
CA SER A 935 34.21 -3.23 8.99
C SER A 935 35.54 -2.79 9.60
N ASP A 936 36.11 -1.65 9.21
CA ASP A 936 37.42 -1.22 9.71
C ASP A 936 37.36 -0.81 11.19
N THR A 937 38.20 -1.47 12.00
CA THR A 937 38.30 -1.27 13.46
C THR A 937 39.51 -0.41 13.87
N PHE A 938 40.13 0.33 12.95
CA PHE A 938 41.22 1.23 13.28
C PHE A 938 40.73 2.34 14.22
N ASN A 939 41.50 2.67 15.27
CA ASN A 939 41.10 3.61 16.32
C ASN A 939 39.85 3.19 17.13
N ALA A 940 39.60 1.88 17.29
CA ALA A 940 38.57 1.37 18.20
C ALA A 940 38.78 1.87 19.64
N PRO A 941 37.72 2.21 20.41
CA PRO A 941 36.29 2.03 20.09
C PRO A 941 35.71 3.05 19.08
N GLN A 942 36.41 4.18 18.83
CA GLN A 942 36.00 5.23 17.90
C GLN A 942 36.45 4.96 16.45
N ALA A 943 36.22 3.72 15.99
CA ALA A 943 36.52 3.26 14.63
C ALA A 943 35.36 3.47 13.66
N ILE A 944 35.57 3.22 12.36
CA ILE A 944 34.49 3.24 11.34
C ILE A 944 33.44 2.17 11.66
N CYS A 945 33.87 0.99 12.09
CA CYS A 945 33.03 -0.01 12.75
C CYS A 945 33.05 0.25 14.27
N CYS A 946 32.17 1.14 14.72
CA CYS A 946 32.16 1.68 16.08
C CYS A 946 31.78 0.62 17.12
N GLN A 947 32.49 0.62 18.25
CA GLN A 947 32.32 -0.31 19.37
C GLN A 947 31.95 0.45 20.65
N GLU A 948 31.22 -0.17 21.58
CA GLU A 948 30.89 0.49 22.85
C GLU A 948 32.16 0.72 23.68
N ASP A 949 32.36 1.97 24.12
CA ASP A 949 33.36 2.39 25.09
C ASP A 949 32.83 2.13 26.52
N PRO A 950 33.36 1.13 27.26
CA PRO A 950 32.81 0.75 28.56
C PRO A 950 32.96 1.84 29.63
N ILE A 951 33.88 2.79 29.45
CA ILE A 951 34.16 3.88 30.40
C ILE A 951 33.04 4.94 30.34
N ARG A 952 32.28 5.01 29.24
CA ARG A 952 31.15 5.94 29.10
C ARG A 952 29.88 5.43 29.81
N PRO A 953 29.04 6.33 30.34
CA PRO A 953 27.69 6.00 30.80
C PRO A 953 26.87 5.30 29.71
N ILE A 954 26.09 4.29 30.09
CA ILE A 954 25.35 3.38 29.17
C ILE A 954 24.31 4.11 28.30
N GLU A 955 23.84 5.28 28.73
CA GLU A 955 22.98 6.18 27.94
C GLU A 955 23.72 6.84 26.76
N THR A 956 25.05 6.85 26.79
CA THR A 956 25.93 7.61 25.89
C THR A 956 27.03 6.77 25.23
N ARG A 957 27.02 5.44 25.45
CA ARG A 957 27.77 4.49 24.63
C ARG A 957 27.15 4.42 23.24
N SER A 958 28.00 4.34 22.23
CA SER A 958 27.59 4.21 20.82
C SER A 958 28.31 3.02 20.19
N SER A 959 27.67 2.39 19.21
CA SER A 959 28.22 1.28 18.42
C SER A 959 27.51 1.22 17.07
N THR A 960 28.10 0.58 16.06
CA THR A 960 27.44 0.41 14.76
C THR A 960 26.21 -0.48 14.89
N LEU A 961 25.03 0.11 14.68
CA LEU A 961 23.74 -0.59 14.81
C LEU A 961 23.27 -1.17 13.49
N PHE A 962 23.62 -0.54 12.37
CA PHE A 962 23.52 -1.11 11.03
C PHE A 962 24.49 -0.43 10.04
N ASN A 963 24.79 -1.16 8.97
CA ASN A 963 25.39 -0.65 7.74
C ASN A 963 24.35 -0.66 6.62
N ILE A 964 24.34 0.37 5.78
CA ILE A 964 23.53 0.45 4.55
C ILE A 964 24.42 0.86 3.38
N ILE A 965 24.20 0.22 2.22
CA ILE A 965 24.86 0.56 0.95
C ILE A 965 23.79 0.55 -0.16
N MET A 966 23.41 1.74 -0.60
CA MET A 966 22.47 2.01 -1.69
C MET A 966 23.20 2.16 -3.03
N ARG A 967 22.54 1.80 -4.13
CA ARG A 967 23.04 1.94 -5.51
C ARG A 967 21.97 2.52 -6.43
N PHE A 968 22.36 3.53 -7.20
CA PHE A 968 21.54 4.24 -8.17
C PHE A 968 22.20 4.16 -9.54
N GLU A 969 21.56 3.49 -10.48
CA GLU A 969 22.03 3.28 -11.84
C GLU A 969 20.97 3.74 -12.84
N GLU A 970 21.40 4.14 -14.04
CA GLU A 970 20.45 4.55 -15.08
C GLU A 970 19.77 3.34 -15.72
N GLY A 971 18.48 3.46 -16.02
CA GLY A 971 17.66 2.36 -16.54
C GLY A 971 17.40 1.19 -15.58
N LYS A 972 17.85 1.25 -14.31
CA LYS A 972 17.64 0.21 -13.30
C LYS A 972 16.80 0.71 -12.12
N VAL A 973 16.12 -0.24 -11.46
CA VAL A 973 15.44 -0.01 -10.17
C VAL A 973 16.49 0.29 -9.09
N PRO A 974 16.34 1.34 -8.27
CA PRO A 974 17.25 1.62 -7.17
C PRO A 974 17.21 0.51 -6.11
N SER A 975 18.35 0.20 -5.50
CA SER A 975 18.46 -0.92 -4.56
C SER A 975 19.46 -0.65 -3.44
N ALA A 976 19.39 -1.42 -2.34
CA ALA A 976 20.36 -1.38 -1.27
C ALA A 976 20.60 -2.74 -0.59
N GLU A 977 21.77 -2.89 0.00
CA GLU A 977 22.09 -3.92 0.99
C GLU A 977 22.10 -3.30 2.39
N VAL A 978 21.46 -3.96 3.36
CA VAL A 978 21.48 -3.57 4.79
C VAL A 978 21.97 -4.74 5.66
N VAL A 979 22.88 -4.45 6.58
CA VAL A 979 23.45 -5.41 7.54
C VAL A 979 23.29 -4.88 8.96
N TRP A 980 22.82 -5.71 9.88
CA TRP A 980 22.47 -5.29 11.24
C TRP A 980 23.57 -5.60 12.25
N GLY A 981 23.98 -4.60 13.03
CA GLY A 981 25.16 -4.66 13.90
C GLY A 981 26.46 -4.21 13.21
N LYS A 982 27.58 -4.56 13.83
CA LYS A 982 28.95 -4.26 13.42
C LYS A 982 29.36 -5.11 12.20
N PRO A 983 29.61 -4.54 11.01
CA PRO A 983 30.09 -5.33 9.87
C PRO A 983 31.45 -5.99 10.16
N GLY A 984 31.64 -7.21 9.66
CA GLY A 984 32.89 -7.98 9.79
C GLY A 984 33.19 -8.49 11.20
N SER A 985 32.21 -8.49 12.11
CA SER A 985 32.41 -8.88 13.51
C SER A 985 32.06 -10.34 13.83
N GLY A 986 31.28 -10.99 12.96
CA GLY A 986 30.64 -12.28 13.24
C GLY A 986 29.36 -12.17 14.06
N GLU A 987 29.06 -11.01 14.64
CA GLU A 987 27.81 -10.72 15.36
C GLU A 987 26.75 -10.06 14.46
N GLU A 988 27.06 -9.79 13.19
CA GLU A 988 26.10 -9.16 12.28
C GLU A 988 24.94 -10.08 11.85
N GLY A 989 23.79 -9.47 11.57
CA GLY A 989 22.68 -10.14 10.91
C GLY A 989 22.95 -10.42 9.43
N PRO A 990 22.13 -11.29 8.79
CA PRO A 990 22.25 -11.55 7.35
C PRO A 990 22.06 -10.27 6.53
N VAL A 991 22.67 -10.25 5.33
CA VAL A 991 22.47 -9.18 4.36
C VAL A 991 21.02 -9.17 3.89
N LEU A 992 20.31 -8.10 4.22
CA LEU A 992 18.96 -7.83 3.72
C LEU A 992 19.06 -7.01 2.43
N ARG A 993 18.09 -7.19 1.53
CA ARG A 993 17.94 -6.36 0.33
C ARG A 993 16.75 -5.40 0.49
N MET A 994 16.85 -4.24 -0.14
CA MET A 994 15.79 -3.24 -0.24
C MET A 994 15.70 -2.77 -1.71
N PRO A 995 14.51 -2.67 -2.33
CA PRO A 995 13.25 -3.26 -1.88
C PRO A 995 13.36 -4.77 -1.62
N TRP A 996 12.39 -5.30 -0.84
CA TRP A 996 12.35 -6.70 -0.38
C TRP A 996 11.44 -7.58 -1.25
#